data_AF-A0A5S4H445-F1
#
_entry.id   AF-A0A5S4H445-F1
#
_cell.length_a   1.000
_cell.length_b   1.000
_cell.length_c   1.000
_cell.angle_alpha   90.00
_cell.angle_beta   90.00
_cell.angle_gamma   90.00
#
_symmetry.space_group_name_H-M   'P 1'
#
loop_
_entity.id
_entity.type
_entity.pdbx_description
1 polymer ?
#
loop_
_entity_poly.entity_id
_entity_poly.type
_entity_poly.pdbx_seq_one_letter_code
_entity_poly.pdbx_strand_id
1 'polypeptide(L)'
;MADRDQAIDRAAYLGRLPPYAFLRSENERGRRERFDDIDHCTAQLLEAALAGQCIINLVDDDTDPERHTLVTATPIDPVGRTALEKNLSLSAQQANGAWFLPEAVPLKSQTVNLSAHLRSQPSYALTLAADDNVRVRLASSPDAMLTWSLLVPLFDQLLRPITERAAAPVRTPDEHRTVWLEIVRCYQRLGISAGSVLWAFAYRGGWSGLDRAGHARARIALLDAIIGHDPLSIVRAFRAERISAFIDKTAQKAKRGTPLARLVLTKKMQPILSAYFAGSWLEFLDYLELSPNPNEELMTALPQPTFFVGGASKVGSAAAEHGIEVDDVNAMLAAFLGQDTTTSPVERRVTALRSWWRHFDAAHASQRTGMPDLWGLVEDAPHSIGPLPCPAPRLFERFLPTDLVAEVEELWSGTVLPRWPQAITTEPYPHMAMAETLGPAVSFWHGVGLTAWFVCAGPSSRTPLNGLRGYYERTLTELAVMGTPIHPSLFEELEQAENLLGPPEELIQHEEQVQMSDGVIAIRFIGGGQRRAGFEILRDIITRHRRGWSNRYLDSYLQERWTQELAAVARELHRRIAVARKAPTFRQFAKFSAGTAGHWFNGDLAALYTAIGENAPDTASRVRLLPRDTRQFIETVYAELGGRPYEEHLRITDFSTADRYRQRARLATASTRYVQIFEALGRPPKHTEFGAGRYEWDWADGLENGWPLYQRAITAAGGP
;
A
#
# COMPACT_ATOMS: atom_id res chain seq x y z
N MET A 1 44.28 22.29 0.03
CA MET A 1 44.02 21.43 1.21
C MET A 1 43.82 22.26 2.47
N ALA A 2 44.75 23.16 2.83
CA ALA A 2 44.64 24.02 4.03
C ALA A 2 43.33 24.83 4.14
N ASP A 3 42.86 25.47 3.06
CA ASP A 3 41.61 26.26 3.06
C ASP A 3 40.34 25.39 3.20
N ARG A 4 40.42 24.13 2.72
CA ARG A 4 39.31 23.17 2.77
C ARG A 4 39.15 22.54 4.16
N ASP A 5 40.26 22.27 4.84
CA ASP A 5 40.26 21.81 6.23
C ASP A 5 39.75 22.94 7.17
N GLN A 6 40.12 24.19 6.88
CA GLN A 6 39.62 25.36 7.61
C GLN A 6 38.11 25.59 7.42
N ALA A 7 37.53 25.24 6.26
CA ALA A 7 36.08 25.33 6.05
C ALA A 7 35.31 24.26 6.84
N ILE A 8 35.83 23.03 6.93
CA ILE A 8 35.25 21.95 7.73
C ILE A 8 35.32 22.28 9.22
N ASP A 9 36.44 22.82 9.71
CA ASP A 9 36.56 23.23 11.10
C ASP A 9 35.62 24.39 11.45
N ARG A 10 35.42 25.35 10.53
CA ARG A 10 34.41 26.41 10.67
C ARG A 10 32.99 25.86 10.74
N ALA A 11 32.66 24.87 9.90
CA ALA A 11 31.36 24.20 9.94
C ALA A 11 31.19 23.41 11.25
N ALA A 12 32.22 22.69 11.70
CA ALA A 12 32.21 21.94 12.95
C ALA A 12 32.05 22.86 14.17
N TYR A 13 32.65 24.05 14.15
CA TYR A 13 32.43 25.07 15.17
C TYR A 13 30.99 25.56 15.18
N LEU A 14 30.43 25.88 14.00
CA LEU A 14 29.05 26.33 13.84
C LEU A 14 28.05 25.30 14.40
N GLY A 15 28.25 24.01 14.11
CA GLY A 15 27.37 22.92 14.60
C GLY A 15 27.36 22.72 16.12
N ARG A 16 28.39 23.20 16.84
CA ARG A 16 28.50 23.09 18.30
C ARG A 16 27.97 24.31 19.06
N LEU A 17 27.59 25.37 18.35
CA LEU A 17 27.07 26.58 18.98
C LEU A 17 25.69 26.31 19.62
N PRO A 18 25.38 26.92 20.78
CA PRO A 18 24.01 26.93 21.28
C PRO A 18 23.09 27.68 20.30
N PRO A 19 21.78 27.36 20.22
CA PRO A 19 20.87 27.88 19.20
C PRO A 19 20.90 29.41 19.03
N TYR A 20 20.94 30.16 20.14
CA TYR A 20 21.02 31.62 20.09
C TYR A 20 22.32 32.15 19.43
N ALA A 21 23.47 31.52 19.70
CA ALA A 21 24.73 31.91 19.08
C ALA A 21 24.79 31.48 17.61
N PHE A 22 24.19 30.32 17.28
CA PHE A 22 24.02 29.86 15.90
C PHE A 22 23.21 30.88 15.08
N LEU A 23 22.02 31.25 15.57
CA LEU A 23 21.13 32.20 14.88
C LEU A 23 21.79 33.57 14.69
N ARG A 24 22.57 34.04 15.67
CA ARG A 24 23.35 35.27 15.53
C ARG A 24 24.38 35.15 14.41
N SER A 25 25.18 34.08 14.40
CA SER A 25 26.17 33.85 13.34
C SER A 25 25.53 33.68 11.96
N GLU A 26 24.36 33.07 11.88
CA GLU A 26 23.60 32.92 10.62
C GLU A 26 23.12 34.27 10.09
N ASN A 27 22.64 35.14 10.99
CA ASN A 27 22.20 36.49 10.66
C ASN A 27 23.37 37.39 10.21
N GLU A 28 24.51 37.33 10.91
CA GLU A 28 25.74 38.05 10.53
C GLU A 28 26.26 37.65 9.14
N ARG A 29 25.96 36.42 8.69
CA ARG A 29 26.32 35.90 7.37
C ARG A 29 25.23 36.11 6.31
N GLY A 30 24.12 36.76 6.64
CA GLY A 30 23.02 37.02 5.71
C GLY A 30 22.28 35.77 5.22
N ARG A 31 22.36 34.64 5.93
CA ARG A 31 21.77 33.36 5.50
C ARG A 31 20.38 33.08 6.06
N ARG A 32 19.91 33.95 6.95
CA ARG A 32 18.62 33.81 7.63
C ARG A 32 17.44 33.87 6.67
N GLU A 33 17.49 34.76 5.68
CA GLU A 33 16.37 35.05 4.76
C GLU A 33 15.84 33.80 4.06
N ARG A 34 16.72 32.82 3.79
CA ARG A 34 16.35 31.53 3.19
C ARG A 34 15.26 30.78 3.97
N PHE A 35 15.21 30.95 5.29
CA PHE A 35 14.31 30.19 6.15
C PHE A 35 13.13 31.01 6.66
N ASP A 36 13.02 32.30 6.30
CA ASP A 36 11.99 33.14 6.89
C ASP A 36 10.58 32.67 6.52
N ASP A 37 10.33 32.24 5.27
CA ASP A 37 8.99 31.74 4.86
C ASP A 37 8.58 30.49 5.64
N ILE A 38 9.49 29.50 5.75
CA ILE A 38 9.22 28.24 6.47
C ILE A 38 9.11 28.47 7.98
N ASP A 39 9.92 29.37 8.55
CA ASP A 39 9.90 29.70 9.97
C ASP A 39 8.59 30.44 10.34
N HIS A 40 8.12 31.39 9.53
CA HIS A 40 6.85 32.09 9.77
C HIS A 40 5.65 31.16 9.62
N CYS A 41 5.61 30.34 8.55
CA CYS A 41 4.52 29.38 8.35
C CYS A 41 4.43 28.38 9.52
N THR A 42 5.58 27.87 9.99
CA THR A 42 5.62 26.95 11.13
C THR A 42 5.24 27.63 12.43
N ALA A 43 5.63 28.90 12.63
CA ALA A 43 5.25 29.68 13.80
C ALA A 43 3.73 29.91 13.87
N GLN A 44 3.10 30.24 12.74
CA GLN A 44 1.65 30.38 12.62
C GLN A 44 0.92 29.08 12.99
N LEU A 45 1.38 27.95 12.47
CA LEU A 45 0.82 26.63 12.78
C LEU A 45 1.03 26.26 14.26
N LEU A 46 2.21 26.55 14.81
CA LEU A 46 2.50 26.31 16.22
C LEU A 46 1.57 27.11 17.12
N GLU A 47 1.37 28.40 16.83
CA GLU A 47 0.46 29.28 17.57
C GLU A 47 -0.98 28.75 17.53
N ALA A 48 -1.49 28.44 16.34
CA ALA A 48 -2.82 27.88 16.13
C ALA A 48 -3.03 26.57 16.92
N ALA A 49 -2.08 25.65 16.84
CA ALA A 49 -2.15 24.37 17.55
C ALA A 49 -2.14 24.56 19.08
N LEU A 50 -1.24 25.41 19.60
CA LEU A 50 -1.16 25.72 21.03
C LEU A 50 -2.40 26.45 21.54
N ALA A 51 -3.10 27.22 20.68
CA ALA A 51 -4.39 27.82 20.98
C ALA A 51 -5.56 26.82 20.97
N GLY A 52 -5.32 25.56 20.56
CA GLY A 52 -6.31 24.49 20.57
C GLY A 52 -6.97 24.21 19.23
N GLN A 53 -6.46 24.77 18.14
CA GLN A 53 -6.96 24.46 16.80
C GLN A 53 -6.36 23.15 16.31
N CYS A 54 -7.17 22.30 15.67
CA CYS A 54 -6.69 21.13 14.97
C CYS A 54 -6.02 21.59 13.67
N ILE A 55 -4.68 21.51 13.62
CA ILE A 55 -3.93 22.08 12.49
C ILE A 55 -3.66 21.08 11.37
N ILE A 56 -3.74 19.78 11.67
CA ILE A 56 -3.63 18.72 10.67
C ILE A 56 -4.98 18.05 10.56
N ASN A 57 -5.64 18.27 9.43
CA ASN A 57 -6.86 17.57 9.09
C ASN A 57 -6.50 16.39 8.20
N LEU A 58 -6.88 15.20 8.68
CA LEU A 58 -6.85 13.98 7.94
C LEU A 58 -8.20 13.89 7.23
N VAL A 59 -8.22 14.29 5.96
CA VAL A 59 -9.41 14.13 5.14
C VAL A 59 -9.25 12.77 4.48
N ASP A 60 -10.11 11.84 4.83
CA ASP A 60 -10.31 10.69 3.95
C ASP A 60 -10.86 11.26 2.66
N ASP A 61 -10.03 11.24 1.62
CA ASP A 61 -10.49 11.65 0.31
C ASP A 61 -11.41 10.55 -0.21
N ASP A 62 -12.72 10.74 0.01
CA ASP A 62 -13.76 9.85 -0.50
C ASP A 62 -13.71 9.76 -2.05
N THR A 63 -12.98 10.66 -2.72
CA THR A 63 -12.78 10.67 -4.17
C THR A 63 -11.46 10.03 -4.62
N ASP A 64 -10.52 9.72 -3.71
CA ASP A 64 -9.23 9.08 -4.03
C ASP A 64 -9.30 7.53 -3.84
N PRO A 65 -9.18 6.76 -4.94
CA PRO A 65 -9.41 5.31 -5.00
C PRO A 65 -8.57 4.40 -4.08
N GLU A 66 -7.51 4.90 -3.46
CA GLU A 66 -6.64 4.10 -2.57
C GLU A 66 -6.84 4.37 -1.07
N ARG A 67 -7.91 5.09 -0.66
CA ARG A 67 -8.06 5.65 0.69
C ARG A 67 -6.81 6.42 1.07
N HIS A 68 -6.42 7.36 0.21
CA HIS A 68 -5.37 8.27 0.57
C HIS A 68 -5.93 9.33 1.48
N THR A 69 -5.53 9.26 2.74
CA THR A 69 -5.78 10.34 3.67
C THR A 69 -5.00 11.55 3.18
N LEU A 70 -5.73 12.51 2.62
CA LEU A 70 -5.20 13.81 2.28
C LEU A 70 -4.89 14.51 3.60
N VAL A 71 -3.69 15.06 3.66
CA VAL A 71 -3.25 15.86 4.78
C VAL A 71 -3.38 17.31 4.37
N THR A 72 -4.17 18.04 5.13
CA THR A 72 -4.30 19.48 4.96
C THR A 72 -3.85 20.16 6.24
N ALA A 73 -2.85 21.02 6.11
CA ALA A 73 -2.37 21.85 7.18
C ALA A 73 -3.06 23.22 7.14
N THR A 74 -3.66 23.63 8.26
CA THR A 74 -4.38 24.89 8.42
C THR A 74 -4.18 25.47 9.82
N PRO A 75 -4.15 26.80 10.01
CA PRO A 75 -4.18 27.84 8.97
C PRO A 75 -2.80 28.03 8.33
N ILE A 76 -2.76 28.24 7.02
CA ILE A 76 -1.56 28.62 6.27
C ILE A 76 -1.98 29.75 5.32
N ASP A 77 -1.23 30.85 5.32
CA ASP A 77 -1.48 31.98 4.44
C ASP A 77 -1.03 31.70 2.98
N PRO A 78 -1.46 32.51 1.99
CA PRO A 78 -1.12 32.27 0.58
C PRO A 78 0.40 32.28 0.28
N VAL A 79 1.16 33.10 1.02
CA VAL A 79 2.62 33.20 0.87
C VAL A 79 3.29 31.90 1.33
N GLY A 80 2.93 31.42 2.52
CA GLY A 80 3.36 30.15 3.07
C GLY A 80 2.96 28.99 2.18
N ARG A 81 1.74 28.97 1.64
CA ARG A 81 1.28 27.93 0.71
C ARG A 81 2.19 27.83 -0.52
N THR A 82 2.49 28.97 -1.14
CA THR A 82 3.40 29.05 -2.30
C THR A 82 4.80 28.53 -1.95
N ALA A 83 5.32 28.90 -0.77
CA ALA A 83 6.62 28.43 -0.31
C ALA A 83 6.64 26.91 -0.07
N LEU A 84 5.56 26.34 0.47
CA LEU A 84 5.44 24.89 0.68
C LEU A 84 5.35 24.12 -0.63
N GLU A 85 4.55 24.59 -1.60
CA GLU A 85 4.47 23.95 -2.92
C GLU A 85 5.84 23.93 -3.62
N LYS A 86 6.56 25.06 -3.56
CA LYS A 86 7.87 25.21 -4.14
C LYS A 86 8.93 24.31 -3.49
N ASN A 87 8.95 24.24 -2.15
CA ASN A 87 10.06 23.61 -1.42
C ASN A 87 9.76 22.19 -0.91
N LEU A 88 8.49 21.87 -0.64
CA LEU A 88 8.07 20.65 0.03
C LEU A 88 7.21 19.71 -0.83
N SER A 89 6.90 20.07 -2.08
CA SER A 89 6.33 19.09 -3.01
C SER A 89 7.35 17.96 -3.29
N LEU A 90 6.87 16.72 -3.38
CA LEU A 90 7.74 15.56 -3.63
C LEU A 90 8.50 15.71 -4.96
N SER A 91 7.83 16.21 -6.00
CA SER A 91 8.43 16.45 -7.31
C SER A 91 9.56 17.48 -7.25
N ALA A 92 9.39 18.59 -6.54
CA ALA A 92 10.45 19.57 -6.36
C ALA A 92 11.65 19.00 -5.60
N GLN A 93 11.42 18.23 -4.52
CA GLN A 93 12.52 17.59 -3.80
C GLN A 93 13.24 16.52 -4.65
N GLN A 94 12.51 15.74 -5.44
CA GLN A 94 13.09 14.76 -6.36
C GLN A 94 13.90 15.40 -7.48
N ALA A 95 13.46 16.55 -8.02
CA ALA A 95 14.22 17.34 -8.98
C ALA A 95 15.57 17.82 -8.39
N ASN A 96 15.62 18.03 -7.06
CA ASN A 96 16.84 18.34 -6.32
C ASN A 96 17.68 17.10 -5.94
N GLY A 97 17.27 15.90 -6.39
CA GLY A 97 17.96 14.64 -6.13
C GLY A 97 17.58 13.91 -4.84
N ALA A 98 16.48 14.30 -4.19
CA ALA A 98 16.00 13.70 -2.94
C ALA A 98 15.28 12.35 -3.14
N TRP A 99 15.86 11.44 -3.91
CA TRP A 99 15.30 10.09 -4.18
C TRP A 99 15.22 9.20 -2.93
N PHE A 100 15.83 9.62 -1.82
CA PHE A 100 15.74 8.95 -0.52
C PHE A 100 14.33 9.04 0.10
N LEU A 101 13.51 9.99 -0.38
CA LEU A 101 12.13 10.13 0.05
C LEU A 101 11.33 8.90 -0.40
N PRO A 102 10.63 8.22 0.53
CA PRO A 102 9.71 7.17 0.17
C PRO A 102 8.45 7.76 -0.46
N GLU A 103 7.74 6.98 -1.29
CA GLU A 103 6.46 7.42 -1.86
C GLU A 103 5.39 7.62 -0.78
N ALA A 104 5.44 6.84 0.31
CA ALA A 104 4.54 6.97 1.45
C ALA A 104 5.27 6.89 2.80
N VAL A 105 4.81 7.68 3.76
CA VAL A 105 5.33 7.72 5.13
C VAL A 105 4.21 7.49 6.15
N PRO A 106 4.50 6.84 7.29
CA PRO A 106 3.62 6.92 8.44
C PRO A 106 3.71 8.33 9.04
N LEU A 107 2.61 9.07 8.99
CA LEU A 107 2.43 10.33 9.69
C LEU A 107 1.91 10.05 11.09
N LYS A 108 2.74 10.40 12.07
CA LYS A 108 2.39 10.30 13.48
C LYS A 108 1.83 11.63 13.98
N SER A 109 0.72 12.07 13.37
CA SER A 109 0.06 13.36 13.69
C SER A 109 -0.44 13.43 15.14
N GLN A 110 -0.44 12.31 15.86
CA GLN A 110 -0.80 12.22 17.27
C GLN A 110 -0.23 13.36 18.12
N THR A 111 1.04 13.75 17.94
CA THR A 111 1.66 14.81 18.75
C THR A 111 1.32 16.20 18.23
N VAL A 112 1.01 16.34 16.95
CA VAL A 112 0.68 17.63 16.32
C VAL A 112 -0.72 18.09 16.75
N ASN A 113 -1.71 17.20 16.72
CA ASN A 113 -3.09 17.50 17.12
C ASN A 113 -3.36 17.35 18.63
N LEU A 114 -2.40 16.81 19.40
CA LEU A 114 -2.57 16.58 20.84
C LEU A 114 -2.94 17.87 21.60
N SER A 115 -2.40 19.03 21.21
CA SER A 115 -2.74 20.31 21.84
C SER A 115 -4.23 20.66 21.69
N ALA A 116 -4.81 20.43 20.52
CA ALA A 116 -6.22 20.63 20.25
C ALA A 116 -7.10 19.69 21.10
N HIS A 117 -6.75 18.39 21.09
CA HIS A 117 -7.45 17.38 21.87
C HIS A 117 -7.35 17.62 23.38
N LEU A 118 -6.20 18.14 23.87
CA LEU A 118 -6.02 18.48 25.29
C LEU A 118 -6.88 19.65 25.72
N ARG A 119 -7.13 20.63 24.84
CA ARG A 119 -7.99 21.78 25.16
C ARG A 119 -9.48 21.47 25.00
N SER A 120 -9.86 20.63 24.05
CA SER A 120 -11.26 20.25 23.82
C SER A 120 -11.74 19.13 24.74
N GLN A 121 -10.92 18.07 24.91
CA GLN A 121 -11.27 16.86 25.66
C GLN A 121 -10.08 16.35 26.50
N PRO A 122 -9.67 17.07 27.56
CA PRO A 122 -8.44 16.79 28.31
C PRO A 122 -8.34 15.36 28.88
N SER A 123 -9.50 14.77 29.21
CA SER A 123 -9.62 13.44 29.80
C SER A 123 -9.43 12.28 28.81
N TYR A 124 -9.60 12.53 27.51
CA TYR A 124 -9.55 11.53 26.43
C TYR A 124 -8.53 11.87 25.35
N ALA A 125 -7.83 13.00 25.48
CA ALA A 125 -6.95 13.54 24.45
C ALA A 125 -5.90 12.57 23.91
N LEU A 126 -5.32 11.72 24.77
CA LEU A 126 -4.31 10.73 24.36
C LEU A 126 -4.91 9.58 23.53
N THR A 127 -6.17 9.23 23.78
CA THR A 127 -6.90 8.22 23.00
C THR A 127 -7.23 8.79 21.64
N LEU A 128 -7.81 10.00 21.59
CA LEU A 128 -8.13 10.68 20.32
C LEU A 128 -6.88 10.91 19.47
N ALA A 129 -5.78 11.34 20.08
CA ALA A 129 -4.51 11.52 19.38
C ALA A 129 -3.95 10.19 18.82
N ALA A 130 -4.21 9.04 19.45
CA ALA A 130 -3.71 7.76 18.96
C ALA A 130 -4.34 7.36 17.61
N ASP A 131 -5.56 7.84 17.34
CA ASP A 131 -6.31 7.60 16.10
C ASP A 131 -5.81 8.49 14.94
N ASP A 132 -5.05 9.55 15.23
CA ASP A 132 -4.46 10.45 14.22
C ASP A 132 -3.23 9.84 13.50
N ASN A 133 -3.01 8.53 13.57
CA ASN A 133 -1.88 7.85 12.93
C ASN A 133 -2.27 7.26 11.59
N VAL A 134 -1.69 7.77 10.50
CA VAL A 134 -2.05 7.34 9.15
C VAL A 134 -0.84 7.21 8.23
N ARG A 135 -0.94 6.36 7.22
CA ARG A 135 0.08 6.24 6.17
C ARG A 135 -0.35 7.08 4.97
N VAL A 136 0.45 8.09 4.63
CA VAL A 136 0.11 9.06 3.58
C VAL A 136 1.17 9.07 2.49
N ARG A 137 0.75 9.25 1.24
CA ARG A 137 1.64 9.45 0.10
C ARG A 137 2.23 10.85 0.15
N LEU A 138 3.55 10.98 0.02
CA LEU A 138 4.19 12.29 -0.02
C LEU A 138 3.87 13.08 -1.31
N ALA A 139 3.42 12.37 -2.36
CA ALA A 139 3.02 12.99 -3.62
C ALA A 139 1.65 13.69 -3.55
N SER A 140 0.77 13.31 -2.60
CA SER A 140 -0.61 13.81 -2.58
C SER A 140 -0.72 15.25 -2.07
N SER A 141 0.19 15.69 -1.20
CA SER A 141 0.17 17.06 -0.67
C SER A 141 1.55 17.48 -0.11
N PRO A 142 2.01 18.72 -0.37
CA PRO A 142 3.15 19.31 0.33
C PRO A 142 2.98 19.33 1.85
N ASP A 143 1.74 19.31 2.36
CA ASP A 143 1.44 19.31 3.79
C ASP A 143 1.81 17.99 4.45
N ALA A 144 1.75 16.87 3.72
CA ALA A 144 2.25 15.59 4.22
C ALA A 144 3.77 15.66 4.46
N MET A 145 4.50 16.32 3.54
CA MET A 145 5.93 16.55 3.68
C MET A 145 6.24 17.52 4.83
N LEU A 146 5.51 18.63 4.96
CA LEU A 146 5.61 19.57 6.08
C LEU A 146 5.40 18.85 7.42
N THR A 147 4.34 18.06 7.51
CA THR A 147 3.95 17.33 8.72
C THR A 147 5.02 16.33 9.11
N TRP A 148 5.49 15.51 8.17
CA TRP A 148 6.52 14.49 8.40
C TRP A 148 7.89 15.10 8.75
N SER A 149 8.32 16.10 7.99
CA SER A 149 9.68 16.61 8.04
C SER A 149 9.91 17.64 9.15
N LEU A 150 8.85 18.39 9.52
CA LEU A 150 8.95 19.55 10.40
C LEU A 150 8.02 19.50 11.61
N LEU A 151 6.70 19.35 11.42
CA LEU A 151 5.73 19.47 12.51
C LEU A 151 5.84 18.31 13.50
N VAL A 152 5.81 17.06 13.05
CA VAL A 152 5.94 15.89 13.95
C VAL A 152 7.24 15.98 14.78
N PRO A 153 8.43 16.23 14.20
CA PRO A 153 9.65 16.44 14.98
C PRO A 153 9.58 17.60 15.99
N LEU A 154 8.92 18.71 15.65
CA LEU A 154 8.75 19.86 16.55
C LEU A 154 7.84 19.52 17.73
N PHE A 155 6.65 18.99 17.46
CA PHE A 155 5.68 18.62 18.48
C PHE A 155 6.12 17.43 19.34
N ASP A 156 6.87 16.48 18.77
CA ASP A 156 7.50 15.40 19.54
C ASP A 156 8.48 15.95 20.59
N GLN A 157 9.17 17.06 20.31
CA GLN A 157 10.04 17.72 21.29
C GLN A 157 9.25 18.54 22.30
N LEU A 158 8.32 19.38 21.82
CA LEU A 158 7.52 20.27 22.67
C LEU A 158 6.59 19.50 23.62
N LEU A 159 6.02 18.37 23.19
CA LEU A 159 5.07 17.59 23.99
C LEU A 159 5.71 16.34 24.61
N ARG A 160 7.04 16.20 24.53
CA ARG A 160 7.79 15.11 25.16
C ARG A 160 7.45 14.89 26.64
N PRO A 161 7.26 15.93 27.49
CA PRO A 161 6.88 15.70 28.88
C PRO A 161 5.56 14.91 29.03
N ILE A 162 4.60 15.16 28.14
CA ILE A 162 3.29 14.51 28.15
C ILE A 162 3.41 13.07 27.64
N THR A 163 4.10 12.86 26.52
CA THR A 163 4.24 11.53 25.90
C THR A 163 5.10 10.59 26.75
N GLU A 164 6.17 11.06 27.38
CA GLU A 164 6.98 10.26 28.31
C GLU A 164 6.19 9.82 29.54
N ARG A 165 5.23 10.64 30.01
CA ARG A 165 4.32 10.26 31.09
C ARG A 165 3.21 9.31 30.64
N ALA A 166 2.72 9.46 29.42
CA ALA A 166 1.71 8.57 28.84
C ALA A 166 2.26 7.17 28.58
N ALA A 167 3.50 7.05 28.09
CA ALA A 167 4.10 5.76 27.73
C ALA A 167 4.47 4.89 28.94
N ALA A 168 4.64 5.49 30.13
CA ALA A 168 5.01 4.82 31.39
C ALA A 168 6.06 3.69 31.25
N PRO A 169 7.20 3.92 30.60
CA PRO A 169 8.18 2.87 30.32
C PRO A 169 8.84 2.39 31.62
N VAL A 170 9.07 1.08 31.72
CA VAL A 170 9.83 0.47 32.82
C VAL A 170 11.30 0.88 32.69
N ARG A 171 11.77 1.77 33.57
CA ARG A 171 13.15 2.30 33.59
C ARG A 171 13.69 2.37 35.02
N THR A 172 15.01 2.33 35.14
CA THR A 172 15.70 2.58 36.40
C THR A 172 15.59 4.05 36.82
N PRO A 173 15.77 4.38 38.12
CA PRO A 173 15.75 5.78 38.58
C PRO A 173 16.75 6.69 37.87
N ASP A 174 17.94 6.20 37.53
CA ASP A 174 18.97 7.00 36.87
C ASP A 174 18.69 7.24 35.38
N GLU A 175 18.06 6.27 34.72
CA GLU A 175 17.54 6.45 33.36
C GLU A 175 16.43 7.51 33.35
N HIS A 176 15.51 7.47 34.32
CA HIS A 176 14.49 8.52 34.46
C HIS A 176 15.12 9.91 34.66
N ARG A 177 16.13 10.04 35.52
CA ARG A 177 16.84 11.32 35.72
C ARG A 177 17.49 11.81 34.45
N THR A 178 18.17 10.93 33.71
CA THR A 178 18.85 11.27 32.46
C THR A 178 17.87 11.79 31.42
N VAL A 179 16.75 11.10 31.23
CA VAL A 179 15.69 11.51 30.28
C VAL A 179 15.11 12.87 30.67
N TRP A 180 14.79 13.11 31.95
CA TRP A 180 14.23 14.39 32.39
C TRP A 180 15.23 15.55 32.28
N LEU A 181 16.51 15.31 32.57
CA LEU A 181 17.56 16.30 32.33
C LEU A 181 17.68 16.67 30.85
N GLU A 182 17.52 15.70 29.95
CA GLU A 182 17.51 15.95 28.51
C GLU A 182 16.31 16.80 28.08
N ILE A 183 15.11 16.51 28.61
CA ILE A 183 13.88 17.30 28.35
C ILE A 183 14.06 18.74 28.82
N VAL A 184 14.56 18.95 30.04
CA VAL A 184 14.81 20.31 30.57
C VAL A 184 15.83 21.06 29.71
N ARG A 185 16.92 20.40 29.32
CA ARG A 185 17.92 20.99 28.41
C ARG A 185 17.34 21.34 27.03
N CYS A 186 16.41 20.53 26.51
CA CYS A 186 15.72 20.81 25.27
C CYS A 186 14.88 22.10 25.37
N TYR A 187 14.08 22.25 26.43
CA TYR A 187 13.31 23.48 26.67
C TYR A 187 14.20 24.72 26.79
N GLN A 188 15.34 24.59 27.49
CA GLN A 188 16.34 25.68 27.58
C GLN A 188 16.92 26.06 26.21
N ARG A 189 17.23 25.08 25.36
CA ARG A 189 17.72 25.32 23.99
C ARG A 189 16.66 26.00 23.11
N LEU A 190 15.39 25.65 23.30
CA LEU A 190 14.25 26.29 22.63
C LEU A 190 13.90 27.68 23.20
N GLY A 191 14.54 28.11 24.29
CA GLY A 191 14.25 29.40 24.94
C GLY A 191 12.95 29.41 25.75
N ILE A 192 12.42 28.24 26.12
CA ILE A 192 11.16 28.09 26.84
C ILE A 192 11.43 28.02 28.35
N SER A 193 10.84 28.95 29.10
CA SER A 193 10.98 29.07 30.55
C SER A 193 9.75 28.54 31.28
N ALA A 194 9.51 27.23 31.20
CA ALA A 194 8.31 26.59 31.77
C ALA A 194 8.38 26.33 33.30
N GLY A 195 9.44 26.76 33.98
CA GLY A 195 9.53 26.82 35.45
C GLY A 195 9.02 25.58 36.21
N SER A 196 8.19 25.82 37.23
CA SER A 196 7.57 24.77 38.07
C SER A 196 6.61 23.86 37.30
N VAL A 197 6.01 24.33 36.21
CA VAL A 197 5.04 23.59 35.39
C VAL A 197 5.72 22.39 34.72
N LEU A 198 6.90 22.58 34.14
CA LEU A 198 7.67 21.48 33.55
C LEU A 198 8.13 20.47 34.62
N TRP A 199 8.54 20.97 35.80
CA TRP A 199 8.99 20.12 36.90
C TRP A 199 7.90 19.24 37.50
N ALA A 200 6.62 19.61 37.39
CA ALA A 200 5.49 18.76 37.80
C ALA A 200 5.48 17.40 37.07
N PHE A 201 6.03 17.36 35.85
CA PHE A 201 6.17 16.12 35.07
C PHE A 201 7.44 15.35 35.43
N ALA A 202 8.44 15.92 36.09
CA ALA A 202 9.71 15.25 36.33
C ALA A 202 9.59 14.05 37.28
N TYR A 203 10.55 13.12 37.22
CA TYR A 203 10.64 12.02 38.19
C TYR A 203 10.70 12.58 39.62
N ARG A 204 9.82 12.10 40.52
CA ARG A 204 9.57 12.64 41.87
C ARG A 204 9.04 14.10 41.94
N GLY A 205 8.60 14.67 40.82
CA GLY A 205 7.99 16.01 40.75
C GLY A 205 6.52 16.09 41.18
N GLY A 206 5.97 15.05 41.82
CA GLY A 206 4.58 15.02 42.30
C GLY A 206 3.55 14.43 41.33
N TRP A 207 3.91 14.10 40.09
CA TRP A 207 2.99 13.54 39.08
C TRP A 207 2.14 12.35 39.56
N SER A 208 2.72 11.43 40.33
CA SER A 208 2.05 10.22 40.83
C SER A 208 1.01 10.51 41.92
N GLY A 209 1.06 11.68 42.54
CA GLY A 209 0.10 12.11 43.56
C GLY A 209 -1.09 12.88 42.99
N LEU A 210 -1.13 13.14 41.68
CA LEU A 210 -2.23 13.83 41.02
C LEU A 210 -3.34 12.85 40.64
N ASP A 211 -4.58 13.30 40.78
CA ASP A 211 -5.77 12.63 40.26
C ASP A 211 -5.95 12.90 38.75
N ARG A 212 -6.96 12.29 38.13
CA ARG A 212 -7.22 12.44 36.68
C ARG A 212 -7.40 13.91 36.28
N ALA A 213 -8.08 14.70 37.11
CA ALA A 213 -8.27 16.13 36.87
C ALA A 213 -6.96 16.92 37.04
N GLY A 214 -6.13 16.55 38.01
CA GLY A 214 -4.79 17.10 38.22
C GLY A 214 -3.86 16.84 37.05
N HIS A 215 -3.86 15.63 36.48
CA HIS A 215 -3.10 15.32 35.26
C HIS A 215 -3.55 16.16 34.07
N ALA A 216 -4.86 16.34 33.87
CA ALA A 216 -5.40 17.18 32.81
C ALA A 216 -4.96 18.65 32.97
N ARG A 217 -5.10 19.21 34.18
CA ARG A 217 -4.64 20.58 34.48
C ARG A 217 -3.15 20.77 34.27
N ALA A 218 -2.31 19.82 34.68
CA ALA A 218 -0.86 19.90 34.49
C ALA A 218 -0.47 19.94 33.00
N ARG A 219 -1.17 19.16 32.15
CA ARG A 219 -0.96 19.16 30.69
C ARG A 219 -1.36 20.49 30.06
N ILE A 220 -2.53 21.03 30.42
CA ILE A 220 -2.98 22.35 29.92
C ILE A 220 -2.03 23.46 30.38
N ALA A 221 -1.61 23.44 31.66
CA ALA A 221 -0.66 24.42 32.18
C ALA A 221 0.67 24.39 31.43
N LEU A 222 1.13 23.21 30.99
CA LEU A 222 2.33 23.11 30.14
C LEU A 222 2.13 23.78 28.78
N LEU A 223 0.97 23.60 28.14
CA LEU A 223 0.64 24.29 26.89
C LEU A 223 0.59 25.80 27.09
N ASP A 224 -0.02 26.26 28.18
CA ASP A 224 -0.10 27.68 28.54
C ASP A 224 1.28 28.28 28.89
N ALA A 225 2.20 27.48 29.42
CA ALA A 225 3.57 27.92 29.64
C ALA A 225 4.34 28.08 28.31
N ILE A 226 4.06 27.22 27.31
CA ILE A 226 4.70 27.32 25.99
C ILE A 226 4.12 28.50 25.20
N ILE A 227 2.80 28.70 25.21
CA ILE A 227 2.13 29.78 24.45
C ILE A 227 2.53 31.18 24.93
N GLY A 228 3.02 31.31 26.17
CA GLY A 228 3.54 32.58 26.72
C GLY A 228 4.85 33.06 26.09
N HIS A 229 5.45 32.28 25.17
CA HIS A 229 6.66 32.64 24.43
C HIS A 229 6.33 32.92 22.96
N ASP A 230 7.15 33.75 22.32
CA ASP A 230 7.04 34.03 20.88
C ASP A 230 7.23 32.74 20.04
N PRO A 231 6.20 32.27 19.30
CA PRO A 231 6.28 31.06 18.48
C PRO A 231 7.40 31.11 17.46
N LEU A 232 7.68 32.29 16.88
CA LEU A 232 8.73 32.44 15.87
C LEU A 232 10.13 32.22 16.47
N SER A 233 10.35 32.71 17.68
CA SER A 233 11.59 32.46 18.43
C SER A 233 11.79 30.98 18.75
N ILE A 234 10.73 30.25 19.15
CA ILE A 234 10.79 28.80 19.40
C ILE A 234 11.14 28.06 18.12
N VAL A 235 10.45 28.35 17.01
CA VAL A 235 10.67 27.69 15.72
C VAL A 235 12.09 27.92 15.20
N ARG A 236 12.60 29.15 15.30
CA ARG A 236 13.99 29.46 14.93
C ARG A 236 15.00 28.72 15.80
N ALA A 237 14.78 28.66 17.11
CA ALA A 237 15.65 27.90 18.01
C ALA A 237 15.64 26.40 17.69
N PHE A 238 14.46 25.86 17.38
CA PHE A 238 14.30 24.48 16.92
C PHE A 238 15.05 24.23 15.61
N ARG A 239 14.86 25.07 14.58
CA ARG A 239 15.58 24.98 13.30
C ARG A 239 17.09 24.99 13.52
N ALA A 240 17.58 25.92 14.33
CA ALA A 240 19.00 26.01 14.66
C ALA A 240 19.53 24.73 15.32
N GLU A 241 18.80 24.13 16.26
CA GLU A 241 19.17 22.85 16.88
C GLU A 241 19.23 21.71 15.84
N ARG A 242 18.24 21.64 14.94
CA ARG A 242 18.18 20.60 13.90
C ARG A 242 19.31 20.74 12.90
N ILE A 243 19.52 21.94 12.36
CA ILE A 243 20.60 22.21 11.41
C ILE A 243 21.95 21.98 12.08
N SER A 244 22.15 22.44 13.32
CA SER A 244 23.39 22.21 14.09
C SER A 244 23.72 20.72 14.22
N ALA A 245 22.73 19.89 14.57
CA ALA A 245 22.91 18.44 14.63
C ALA A 245 23.28 17.82 13.27
N PHE A 246 22.76 18.36 12.17
CA PHE A 246 23.08 17.91 10.82
C PHE A 246 24.49 18.33 10.39
N ILE A 247 24.92 19.54 10.75
CA ILE A 247 26.27 20.05 10.55
C ILE A 247 27.28 19.22 11.36
N ASP A 248 27.00 18.98 12.64
CA ASP A 248 27.83 18.13 13.50
C ASP A 248 28.01 16.74 12.91
N LYS A 249 26.93 16.16 12.38
CA LYS A 249 26.99 14.85 11.72
C LYS A 249 27.87 14.88 10.47
N THR A 250 27.78 15.96 9.70
CA THR A 250 28.60 16.18 8.49
C THR A 250 30.06 16.29 8.87
N ALA A 251 30.40 17.13 9.85
CA ALA A 251 31.76 17.29 10.37
C ALA A 251 32.35 15.97 10.90
N GLN A 252 31.59 15.19 11.66
CA GLN A 252 32.01 13.86 12.14
C GLN A 252 32.36 12.88 11.00
N LYS A 253 31.77 13.05 9.82
CA LYS A 253 32.01 12.21 8.65
C LYS A 253 33.07 12.78 7.71
N ALA A 254 33.47 14.03 7.88
CA ALA A 254 34.40 14.76 7.02
C ALA A 254 35.89 14.41 7.25
N LYS A 255 36.23 13.13 7.46
CA LYS A 255 37.59 12.69 7.84
C LYS A 255 38.68 12.95 6.79
N ARG A 256 38.32 13.12 5.52
CA ARG A 256 39.24 13.30 4.37
C ARG A 256 38.70 14.36 3.40
N GLY A 257 38.05 15.40 3.94
CA GLY A 257 37.31 16.40 3.16
C GLY A 257 35.80 16.21 3.22
N THR A 258 35.07 16.96 2.39
CA THR A 258 33.60 16.94 2.33
C THR A 258 33.06 15.51 2.18
N PRO A 259 32.21 15.02 3.10
CA PRO A 259 31.69 13.65 3.02
C PRO A 259 30.67 13.49 1.90
N LEU A 260 30.49 12.25 1.43
CA LEU A 260 29.40 11.92 0.50
C LEU A 260 28.04 12.05 1.20
N ALA A 261 27.00 12.51 0.49
CA ALA A 261 25.65 12.68 1.02
C ALA A 261 25.15 11.42 1.76
N ARG A 262 25.33 10.25 1.14
CA ARG A 262 24.92 8.94 1.68
C ARG A 262 25.55 8.56 3.02
N LEU A 263 26.71 9.13 3.38
CA LEU A 263 27.39 8.85 4.66
C LEU A 263 26.80 9.67 5.81
N VAL A 264 26.13 10.78 5.49
CA VAL A 264 25.54 11.72 6.44
C VAL A 264 24.03 11.54 6.54
N LEU A 265 23.34 11.34 5.40
CA LEU A 265 21.88 11.23 5.26
C LEU A 265 21.31 9.90 5.79
N THR A 266 21.39 9.74 7.10
CA THR A 266 20.64 8.71 7.83
C THR A 266 19.15 9.06 7.92
N LYS A 267 18.29 8.09 8.23
CA LYS A 267 16.84 8.30 8.43
C LYS A 267 16.48 9.47 9.35
N LYS A 268 17.31 9.74 10.38
CA LYS A 268 17.10 10.86 11.32
C LYS A 268 17.42 12.24 10.72
N MET A 269 18.28 12.28 9.71
CA MET A 269 18.75 13.52 9.06
C MET A 269 17.93 13.87 7.81
N GLN A 270 17.32 12.87 7.17
CA GLN A 270 16.46 13.05 5.99
C GLN A 270 15.36 14.13 6.20
N PRO A 271 14.59 14.13 7.31
CA PRO A 271 13.64 15.20 7.60
C PRO A 271 14.25 16.62 7.59
N ILE A 272 15.49 16.75 8.07
CA ILE A 272 16.17 18.05 8.21
C ILE A 272 16.53 18.60 6.83
N LEU A 273 17.09 17.75 5.97
CA LEU A 273 17.41 18.14 4.60
C LEU A 273 16.14 18.48 3.80
N SER A 274 15.07 17.69 3.97
CA SER A 274 13.79 17.93 3.32
C SER A 274 13.10 19.22 3.78
N ALA A 275 13.06 19.48 5.09
CA ALA A 275 12.36 20.64 5.64
C ALA A 275 13.04 21.98 5.31
N TYR A 276 14.38 22.03 5.36
CA TYR A 276 15.12 23.30 5.32
C TYR A 276 15.93 23.52 4.04
N PHE A 277 16.21 22.47 3.27
CA PHE A 277 17.01 22.56 2.05
C PHE A 277 16.30 21.94 0.84
N ALA A 278 14.97 21.76 0.91
CA ALA A 278 14.16 21.15 -0.15
C ALA A 278 14.74 19.82 -0.69
N GLY A 279 15.37 19.04 0.20
CA GLY A 279 16.02 17.78 -0.15
C GLY A 279 17.36 17.90 -0.89
N SER A 280 17.86 19.11 -1.14
CA SER A 280 19.09 19.39 -1.88
C SER A 280 20.34 19.31 -1.01
N TRP A 281 21.15 18.27 -1.23
CA TRP A 281 22.48 18.15 -0.60
C TRP A 281 23.42 19.29 -1.00
N LEU A 282 23.34 19.76 -2.25
CA LEU A 282 24.22 20.85 -2.73
C LEU A 282 23.89 22.18 -2.05
N GLU A 283 22.60 22.50 -1.86
CA GLU A 283 22.23 23.72 -1.13
C GLU A 283 22.69 23.69 0.33
N PHE A 284 22.67 22.52 0.96
CA PHE A 284 23.23 22.38 2.31
C PHE A 284 24.75 22.56 2.34
N LEU A 285 25.47 22.05 1.34
CA LEU A 285 26.91 22.26 1.23
C LEU A 285 27.27 23.72 0.93
N ASP A 286 26.49 24.37 0.05
CA ASP A 286 26.59 25.80 -0.23
C ASP A 286 26.34 26.64 1.03
N TYR A 287 25.31 26.28 1.80
CA TYR A 287 25.08 26.87 3.13
C TYR A 287 26.27 26.69 4.07
N LEU A 288 27.09 25.66 3.92
CA LEU A 288 28.31 25.49 4.71
C LEU A 288 29.57 26.07 4.08
N GLU A 289 29.49 26.65 2.88
CA GLU A 289 30.65 27.04 2.05
C GLU A 289 31.61 25.87 1.79
N LEU A 290 31.06 24.65 1.65
CA LEU A 290 31.83 23.44 1.37
C LEU A 290 31.70 23.06 -0.11
N SER A 291 32.83 22.85 -0.79
CA SER A 291 32.80 22.27 -2.13
C SER A 291 32.38 20.81 -2.09
N PRO A 292 31.53 20.34 -3.03
CA PRO A 292 31.13 18.94 -3.14
C PRO A 292 32.31 17.98 -3.20
N ASN A 293 32.10 16.74 -2.76
CA ASN A 293 33.08 15.69 -2.96
C ASN A 293 33.23 15.43 -4.47
N PRO A 294 34.45 15.25 -5.02
CA PRO A 294 34.63 14.95 -6.45
C PRO A 294 33.92 13.67 -6.91
N ASN A 295 33.66 12.73 -5.98
CA ASN A 295 32.92 11.51 -6.25
C ASN A 295 31.42 11.64 -5.90
N GLU A 296 30.93 12.85 -5.65
CA GLU A 296 29.50 13.11 -5.47
C GLU A 296 28.85 13.19 -6.85
N GLU A 297 28.02 12.21 -7.15
CA GLU A 297 27.04 12.31 -8.22
C GLU A 297 25.68 12.53 -7.56
N LEU A 298 24.87 13.43 -8.09
CA LEU A 298 23.47 13.60 -7.69
C LEU A 298 22.61 13.42 -8.93
N MET A 299 21.76 12.39 -8.91
CA MET A 299 20.80 12.18 -9.98
C MET A 299 19.63 13.13 -9.76
N THR A 300 19.41 14.08 -10.66
CA THR A 300 18.26 15.01 -10.63
C THR A 300 17.05 14.48 -11.41
N ALA A 301 17.27 13.45 -12.24
CA ALA A 301 16.23 12.69 -12.92
C ALA A 301 16.57 11.20 -12.87
N LEU A 302 15.55 10.35 -12.77
CA LEU A 302 15.72 8.91 -12.99
C LEU A 302 15.78 8.62 -14.49
N PRO A 303 16.53 7.59 -14.92
CA PRO A 303 16.51 7.14 -16.30
C PRO A 303 15.08 6.76 -16.71
N GLN A 304 14.69 7.14 -17.94
CA GLN A 304 13.43 6.69 -18.49
C GLN A 304 13.49 5.17 -18.72
N PRO A 305 12.48 4.41 -18.25
CA PRO A 305 12.41 2.98 -18.52
C PRO A 305 12.38 2.71 -20.03
N THR A 306 13.24 1.81 -20.49
CA THR A 306 13.14 1.21 -21.82
C THR A 306 12.73 -0.23 -21.64
N PHE A 307 11.66 -0.64 -22.32
CA PHE A 307 11.13 -1.99 -22.19
C PHE A 307 11.48 -2.83 -23.40
N PHE A 308 12.03 -4.01 -23.15
CA PHE A 308 12.33 -5.02 -24.14
C PHE A 308 11.21 -6.07 -24.14
N VAL A 309 10.00 -5.59 -24.41
CA VAL A 309 8.78 -6.38 -24.44
C VAL A 309 8.26 -6.37 -25.87
N GLY A 310 8.52 -7.44 -26.60
CA GLY A 310 8.11 -7.59 -27.98
C GLY A 310 9.15 -7.09 -28.99
N GLY A 311 9.42 -7.96 -29.96
CA GLY A 311 10.22 -7.69 -31.13
C GLY A 311 9.65 -8.37 -32.37
N ALA A 312 8.82 -9.42 -32.23
CA ALA A 312 8.24 -10.22 -33.31
C ALA A 312 7.61 -9.38 -34.45
N SER A 313 6.85 -8.35 -34.11
CA SER A 313 6.21 -7.46 -35.10
C SER A 313 7.17 -6.44 -35.74
N LYS A 314 8.32 -6.18 -35.11
CA LYS A 314 9.36 -5.25 -35.58
C LYS A 314 10.56 -5.97 -36.20
N VAL A 315 10.65 -7.30 -36.09
CA VAL A 315 11.75 -8.12 -36.64
C VAL A 315 11.93 -7.84 -38.12
N GLY A 316 10.85 -7.85 -38.91
CA GLY A 316 10.94 -7.59 -40.35
C GLY A 316 11.48 -6.19 -40.68
N SER A 317 11.09 -5.18 -39.91
CA SER A 317 11.58 -3.81 -40.08
C SER A 317 13.05 -3.66 -39.64
N ALA A 318 13.42 -4.26 -38.51
CA ALA A 318 14.79 -4.24 -37.99
C ALA A 318 15.77 -5.05 -38.85
N ALA A 319 15.32 -6.20 -39.37
CA ALA A 319 16.05 -7.03 -40.33
C ALA A 319 16.34 -6.24 -41.62
N ALA A 320 15.32 -5.55 -42.16
CA ALA A 320 15.47 -4.70 -43.33
C ALA A 320 16.38 -3.48 -43.08
N GLU A 321 16.30 -2.87 -41.89
CA GLU A 321 17.12 -1.70 -41.52
C GLU A 321 18.61 -2.04 -41.35
N HIS A 322 18.91 -3.20 -40.77
CA HIS A 322 20.28 -3.63 -40.48
C HIS A 322 20.86 -4.61 -41.52
N GLY A 323 20.10 -4.98 -42.54
CA GLY A 323 20.53 -5.92 -43.59
C GLY A 323 20.81 -7.33 -43.05
N ILE A 324 20.07 -7.76 -42.04
CA ILE A 324 20.20 -9.06 -41.38
C ILE A 324 19.01 -9.93 -41.82
N GLU A 325 19.20 -11.24 -42.00
CA GLU A 325 18.10 -12.16 -42.28
C GLU A 325 17.10 -12.21 -41.11
N VAL A 326 15.81 -12.31 -41.46
CA VAL A 326 14.71 -12.30 -40.46
C VAL A 326 14.87 -13.44 -39.45
N ASP A 327 15.36 -14.60 -39.89
CA ASP A 327 15.58 -15.77 -39.04
C ASP A 327 16.73 -15.57 -38.03
N ASP A 328 17.77 -14.82 -38.39
CA ASP A 328 18.88 -14.49 -37.49
C ASP A 328 18.43 -13.48 -36.43
N VAL A 329 17.64 -12.47 -36.82
CA VAL A 329 17.04 -11.52 -35.86
C VAL A 329 16.06 -12.23 -34.92
N ASN A 330 15.31 -13.22 -35.42
CA ASN A 330 14.46 -14.08 -34.60
C ASN A 330 15.28 -14.89 -33.59
N ALA A 331 16.37 -15.52 -34.02
CA ALA A 331 17.26 -16.28 -33.12
C ALA A 331 17.92 -15.38 -32.06
N MET A 332 18.34 -14.18 -32.45
CA MET A 332 18.91 -13.19 -31.52
C MET A 332 17.89 -12.71 -30.48
N LEU A 333 16.64 -12.46 -30.91
CA LEU A 333 15.57 -12.04 -30.01
C LEU A 333 15.16 -13.16 -29.05
N ALA A 334 15.04 -14.39 -29.55
CA ALA A 334 14.76 -15.58 -28.75
C ALA A 334 15.85 -15.79 -27.68
N ALA A 335 17.12 -15.73 -28.08
CA ALA A 335 18.26 -15.81 -27.17
C ALA A 335 18.28 -14.67 -26.13
N PHE A 336 17.97 -13.43 -26.54
CA PHE A 336 17.90 -12.27 -25.65
C PHE A 336 16.78 -12.41 -24.61
N LEU A 337 15.62 -12.91 -25.01
CA LEU A 337 14.49 -13.16 -24.11
C LEU A 337 14.68 -14.42 -23.24
N GLY A 338 15.72 -15.21 -23.51
CA GLY A 338 15.98 -16.48 -22.82
C GLY A 338 14.93 -17.56 -23.13
N GLN A 339 14.33 -17.53 -24.33
CA GLN A 339 13.27 -18.44 -24.75
C GLN A 339 13.54 -19.02 -26.15
N ASP A 340 12.87 -20.13 -26.47
CA ASP A 340 12.92 -20.72 -27.83
C ASP A 340 12.00 -20.00 -28.83
N THR A 341 11.22 -19.00 -28.36
CA THR A 341 10.24 -18.26 -29.15
C THR A 341 10.54 -16.77 -29.21
N THR A 342 10.16 -16.13 -30.31
CA THR A 342 10.31 -14.69 -30.55
C THR A 342 9.19 -13.85 -29.93
N THR A 343 8.10 -14.50 -29.51
CA THR A 343 6.98 -13.86 -28.81
C THR A 343 7.32 -13.76 -27.33
N SER A 344 7.25 -12.54 -26.79
CA SER A 344 7.52 -12.30 -25.38
C SER A 344 6.42 -12.89 -24.47
N PRO A 345 6.74 -13.18 -23.19
CA PRO A 345 5.76 -13.62 -22.19
C PRO A 345 4.54 -12.69 -22.06
N VAL A 346 4.75 -11.38 -22.26
CA VAL A 346 3.70 -10.36 -22.20
C VAL A 346 2.77 -10.49 -23.40
N GLU A 347 3.31 -10.61 -24.62
CA GLU A 347 2.51 -10.74 -25.85
C GLU A 347 1.63 -11.99 -25.84
N ARG A 348 2.15 -13.13 -25.35
CA ARG A 348 1.36 -14.35 -25.16
C ARG A 348 0.18 -14.11 -24.22
N ARG A 349 0.41 -13.47 -23.08
CA ARG A 349 -0.65 -13.16 -22.10
C ARG A 349 -1.67 -12.16 -22.63
N VAL A 350 -1.24 -11.08 -23.29
CA VAL A 350 -2.17 -10.12 -23.92
C VAL A 350 -3.08 -10.84 -24.92
N THR A 351 -2.55 -11.81 -25.68
CA THR A 351 -3.33 -12.62 -26.61
C THR A 351 -4.36 -13.49 -25.89
N ALA A 352 -3.96 -14.21 -24.84
CA ALA A 352 -4.86 -15.01 -24.01
C ALA A 352 -5.94 -14.13 -23.34
N LEU A 353 -5.59 -12.96 -22.83
CA LEU A 353 -6.53 -12.00 -22.22
C LEU A 353 -7.59 -11.50 -23.21
N ARG A 354 -7.20 -11.20 -24.46
CA ARG A 354 -8.15 -10.84 -25.53
C ARG A 354 -9.10 -12.00 -25.85
N SER A 355 -8.57 -13.21 -25.95
CA SER A 355 -9.36 -14.42 -26.21
C SER A 355 -10.37 -14.63 -25.08
N TRP A 356 -9.90 -14.56 -23.83
CA TRP A 356 -10.73 -14.64 -22.62
C TRP A 356 -11.82 -13.57 -22.60
N TRP A 357 -11.47 -12.32 -22.89
CA TRP A 357 -12.43 -11.20 -22.91
C TRP A 357 -13.59 -11.44 -23.87
N ARG A 358 -13.31 -12.01 -25.05
CA ARG A 358 -14.34 -12.35 -26.04
C ARG A 358 -15.34 -13.37 -25.49
N HIS A 359 -14.86 -14.40 -24.80
CA HIS A 359 -15.74 -15.41 -24.19
C HIS A 359 -16.51 -14.86 -22.98
N PHE A 360 -15.86 -14.01 -22.17
CA PHE A 360 -16.51 -13.26 -21.11
C PHE A 360 -17.65 -12.38 -21.63
N ASP A 361 -17.43 -11.60 -22.70
CA ASP A 361 -18.48 -10.79 -23.33
C ASP A 361 -19.63 -11.66 -23.84
N ALA A 362 -19.31 -12.77 -24.52
CA ALA A 362 -20.31 -13.68 -25.06
C ALA A 362 -21.17 -14.31 -23.95
N ALA A 363 -20.56 -14.75 -22.84
CA ALA A 363 -21.28 -15.32 -21.70
C ALA A 363 -22.31 -14.32 -21.14
N HIS A 364 -21.88 -13.09 -20.83
CA HIS A 364 -22.77 -12.04 -20.33
C HIS A 364 -23.85 -11.65 -21.35
N ALA A 365 -23.51 -11.53 -22.63
CA ALA A 365 -24.47 -11.18 -23.68
C ALA A 365 -25.54 -12.27 -23.89
N SER A 366 -25.21 -13.52 -23.60
CA SER A 366 -26.10 -14.67 -23.78
C SER A 366 -27.00 -14.96 -22.57
N GLN A 367 -26.69 -14.40 -21.39
CA GLN A 367 -27.41 -14.66 -20.16
C GLN A 367 -28.88 -14.25 -20.29
N ARG A 368 -29.82 -15.05 -19.77
CA ARG A 368 -31.27 -14.79 -19.82
C ARG A 368 -31.90 -15.09 -18.47
N THR A 369 -33.08 -14.51 -18.24
CA THR A 369 -33.91 -14.84 -17.07
C THR A 369 -34.09 -16.37 -16.97
N GLY A 370 -33.85 -16.93 -15.79
CA GLY A 370 -33.91 -18.38 -15.53
C GLY A 370 -32.59 -19.15 -15.71
N MET A 371 -31.54 -18.53 -16.27
CA MET A 371 -30.19 -19.09 -16.21
C MET A 371 -29.58 -18.90 -14.80
N PRO A 372 -28.52 -19.64 -14.41
CA PRO A 372 -27.75 -19.33 -13.20
C PRO A 372 -27.07 -17.96 -13.29
N ASP A 373 -26.70 -17.40 -12.13
CA ASP A 373 -25.84 -16.21 -12.10
C ASP A 373 -24.43 -16.53 -12.64
N LEU A 374 -23.74 -15.49 -13.09
CA LEU A 374 -22.38 -15.61 -13.63
C LEU A 374 -21.29 -15.32 -12.58
N TRP A 375 -21.61 -15.24 -11.27
CA TRP A 375 -20.66 -14.71 -10.27
C TRP A 375 -19.35 -15.51 -10.20
N GLY A 376 -19.41 -16.81 -10.49
CA GLY A 376 -18.21 -17.66 -10.56
C GLY A 376 -17.36 -17.55 -11.84
N LEU A 377 -17.77 -16.72 -12.82
CA LEU A 377 -17.08 -16.63 -14.12
C LEU A 377 -15.71 -15.96 -13.99
N VAL A 378 -15.58 -15.04 -13.03
CA VAL A 378 -14.31 -14.39 -12.66
C VAL A 378 -13.96 -14.85 -11.26
N GLU A 379 -12.82 -15.52 -11.10
CA GLU A 379 -12.32 -15.85 -9.77
C GLU A 379 -11.73 -14.60 -9.12
N ASP A 380 -12.36 -14.12 -8.04
CA ASP A 380 -11.98 -12.91 -7.32
C ASP A 380 -11.49 -13.20 -5.88
N ALA A 381 -11.49 -14.46 -5.47
CA ALA A 381 -11.03 -14.88 -4.15
C ALA A 381 -10.47 -16.32 -4.15
N PRO A 382 -9.46 -16.60 -3.30
CA PRO A 382 -9.02 -17.96 -3.02
C PRO A 382 -10.15 -18.84 -2.50
N HIS A 383 -10.07 -20.14 -2.79
CA HIS A 383 -11.00 -21.11 -2.22
C HIS A 383 -10.94 -21.11 -0.69
N SER A 384 -12.10 -20.98 -0.05
CA SER A 384 -12.26 -21.04 1.40
C SER A 384 -13.40 -21.96 1.77
N ILE A 385 -13.24 -22.65 2.91
CA ILE A 385 -14.25 -23.54 3.47
C ILE A 385 -15.09 -22.71 4.47
N GLY A 386 -16.38 -22.54 4.21
CA GLY A 386 -17.28 -21.74 5.05
C GLY A 386 -18.72 -21.65 4.52
N PRO A 387 -19.61 -20.90 5.21
CA PRO A 387 -20.98 -20.72 4.76
C PRO A 387 -21.08 -20.02 3.41
N LEU A 388 -21.89 -20.60 2.52
CA LEU A 388 -22.38 -20.02 1.26
C LEU A 388 -23.33 -18.82 1.55
N PRO A 389 -23.63 -17.93 0.58
CA PRO A 389 -23.34 -18.08 -0.85
C PRO A 389 -21.93 -17.59 -1.22
N CYS A 390 -21.04 -18.54 -1.48
CA CYS A 390 -19.84 -18.32 -2.26
C CYS A 390 -20.22 -18.39 -3.75
N PRO A 391 -19.48 -17.69 -4.62
CA PRO A 391 -19.64 -17.81 -6.07
C PRO A 391 -19.61 -19.28 -6.50
N ALA A 392 -20.34 -19.64 -7.57
CA ALA A 392 -20.26 -20.97 -8.15
C ALA A 392 -18.80 -21.27 -8.56
N PRO A 393 -18.10 -22.18 -7.88
CA PRO A 393 -16.67 -22.34 -8.06
C PRO A 393 -16.36 -22.85 -9.47
N ARG A 394 -15.30 -22.31 -10.10
CA ARG A 394 -14.82 -22.70 -11.45
C ARG A 394 -15.89 -22.60 -12.55
N LEU A 395 -16.83 -21.65 -12.45
CA LEU A 395 -17.88 -21.49 -13.47
C LEU A 395 -17.28 -21.21 -14.86
N PHE A 396 -16.10 -20.60 -14.93
CA PHE A 396 -15.37 -20.35 -16.16
C PHE A 396 -15.15 -21.62 -17.01
N GLU A 397 -15.04 -22.82 -16.42
CA GLU A 397 -14.87 -24.07 -17.16
C GLU A 397 -16.07 -24.42 -18.04
N ARG A 398 -17.24 -23.88 -17.71
CA ARG A 398 -18.46 -24.08 -18.50
C ARG A 398 -18.58 -23.10 -19.67
N PHE A 399 -17.92 -21.95 -19.59
CA PHE A 399 -18.08 -20.84 -20.54
C PHE A 399 -16.85 -20.60 -21.42
N LEU A 400 -15.67 -21.03 -20.96
CA LEU A 400 -14.42 -20.92 -21.70
C LEU A 400 -14.12 -22.23 -22.45
N PRO A 401 -13.51 -22.17 -23.65
CA PRO A 401 -12.96 -23.35 -24.30
C PRO A 401 -11.89 -24.02 -23.43
N THR A 402 -11.84 -25.36 -23.44
CA THR A 402 -10.84 -26.15 -22.69
C THR A 402 -9.41 -25.75 -23.01
N ASP A 403 -9.11 -25.43 -24.27
CA ASP A 403 -7.75 -25.02 -24.67
C ASP A 403 -7.37 -23.66 -24.07
N LEU A 404 -8.33 -22.74 -23.94
CA LEU A 404 -8.10 -21.44 -23.30
C LEU A 404 -7.95 -21.58 -21.78
N VAL A 405 -8.70 -22.49 -21.15
CA VAL A 405 -8.51 -22.82 -19.73
C VAL A 405 -7.10 -23.36 -19.50
N ALA A 406 -6.66 -24.33 -20.32
CA ALA A 406 -5.31 -24.88 -20.24
C ALA A 406 -4.22 -23.83 -20.52
N GLU A 407 -4.45 -22.91 -21.46
CA GLU A 407 -3.53 -21.80 -21.76
C GLU A 407 -3.41 -20.83 -20.58
N VAL A 408 -4.52 -20.47 -19.91
CA VAL A 408 -4.49 -19.64 -18.70
C VAL A 408 -3.77 -20.36 -17.56
N GLU A 409 -4.05 -21.65 -17.36
CA GLU A 409 -3.33 -22.45 -16.38
C GLU A 409 -1.83 -22.49 -16.69
N GLU A 410 -1.40 -22.65 -17.94
CA GLU A 410 0.03 -22.62 -18.30
C GLU A 410 0.66 -21.25 -17.99
N LEU A 411 0.05 -20.18 -18.50
CA LEU A 411 0.59 -18.82 -18.47
C LEU A 411 0.60 -18.22 -17.06
N TRP A 412 -0.32 -18.57 -16.16
CA TRP A 412 -0.37 -18.03 -14.80
C TRP A 412 -0.15 -19.10 -13.71
N SER A 413 0.48 -20.23 -14.03
CA SER A 413 0.76 -21.30 -13.04
C SER A 413 1.93 -21.05 -12.09
N GLY A 414 2.70 -19.99 -12.30
CA GLY A 414 3.93 -19.70 -11.58
C GLY A 414 3.85 -18.36 -10.84
N THR A 415 4.39 -18.36 -9.62
CA THR A 415 4.52 -17.18 -8.78
C THR A 415 5.83 -17.22 -8.01
N VAL A 416 6.25 -16.08 -7.46
CA VAL A 416 7.51 -15.97 -6.70
C VAL A 416 7.25 -15.47 -5.29
N LEU A 417 7.82 -16.18 -4.31
CA LEU A 417 7.81 -15.75 -2.93
C LEU A 417 8.97 -14.76 -2.69
N PRO A 418 8.73 -13.49 -2.31
CA PRO A 418 9.82 -12.50 -2.17
C PRO A 418 10.94 -12.88 -1.19
N ARG A 419 10.66 -13.78 -0.25
CA ARG A 419 11.64 -14.29 0.72
C ARG A 419 12.64 -15.28 0.08
N TRP A 420 12.20 -16.00 -0.94
CA TRP A 420 12.94 -17.04 -1.67
C TRP A 420 12.86 -16.78 -3.18
N PRO A 421 13.48 -15.68 -3.66
CA PRO A 421 13.31 -15.24 -5.04
C PRO A 421 13.98 -16.17 -6.07
N GLN A 422 14.80 -17.13 -5.63
CA GLN A 422 15.52 -18.06 -6.51
C GLN A 422 14.64 -19.19 -7.06
N ALA A 423 13.40 -19.32 -6.60
CA ALA A 423 12.51 -20.41 -6.97
C ALA A 423 11.17 -19.87 -7.47
N ILE A 424 10.70 -20.44 -8.59
CA ILE A 424 9.32 -20.26 -9.05
C ILE A 424 8.48 -21.34 -8.38
N THR A 425 7.48 -20.90 -7.63
CA THR A 425 6.51 -21.76 -6.93
C THR A 425 5.21 -21.82 -7.71
N THR A 426 4.37 -22.81 -7.43
CA THR A 426 3.07 -22.97 -8.09
C THR A 426 2.10 -21.88 -7.63
N GLU A 427 1.44 -21.21 -8.57
CA GLU A 427 0.28 -20.35 -8.30
C GLU A 427 -0.97 -21.23 -8.11
N PRO A 428 -1.56 -21.29 -6.90
CA PRO A 428 -2.73 -22.12 -6.63
C PRO A 428 -3.99 -21.74 -7.42
N TYR A 429 -4.12 -20.47 -7.85
CA TYR A 429 -5.31 -19.95 -8.53
C TYR A 429 -4.93 -19.17 -9.81
N PRO A 430 -4.54 -19.85 -10.90
CA PRO A 430 -4.10 -19.19 -12.14
C PRO A 430 -5.17 -18.27 -12.76
N HIS A 431 -6.45 -18.66 -12.68
CA HIS A 431 -7.55 -17.85 -13.22
C HIS A 431 -7.81 -16.58 -12.40
N MET A 432 -7.59 -16.62 -11.08
CA MET A 432 -7.60 -15.44 -10.22
C MET A 432 -6.44 -14.51 -10.57
N ALA A 433 -5.20 -15.04 -10.70
CA ALA A 433 -4.03 -14.24 -11.10
C ALA A 433 -4.17 -13.62 -12.50
N MET A 434 -4.83 -14.32 -13.43
CA MET A 434 -5.19 -13.79 -14.75
C MET A 434 -6.20 -12.64 -14.64
N ALA A 435 -7.25 -12.79 -13.82
CA ALA A 435 -8.23 -11.74 -13.59
C ALA A 435 -7.60 -10.49 -12.93
N GLU A 436 -6.69 -10.68 -11.97
CA GLU A 436 -5.88 -9.60 -11.37
C GLU A 436 -5.00 -8.90 -12.41
N THR A 437 -4.39 -9.66 -13.32
CA THR A 437 -3.60 -9.12 -14.43
C THR A 437 -4.48 -8.25 -15.34
N LEU A 438 -5.68 -8.72 -15.67
CA LEU A 438 -6.66 -8.01 -16.49
C LEU A 438 -7.14 -6.72 -15.81
N GLY A 439 -7.28 -6.71 -14.49
CA GLY A 439 -7.40 -5.50 -13.67
C GLY A 439 -8.81 -4.88 -13.64
N PRO A 440 -8.95 -3.56 -13.41
CA PRO A 440 -10.23 -2.93 -13.06
C PRO A 440 -11.34 -3.09 -14.11
N ALA A 441 -11.01 -3.25 -15.39
CA ALA A 441 -12.02 -3.41 -16.44
C ALA A 441 -12.87 -4.67 -16.22
N VAL A 442 -12.25 -5.81 -15.88
CA VAL A 442 -13.02 -7.05 -15.66
C VAL A 442 -13.89 -6.92 -14.43
N SER A 443 -13.37 -6.35 -13.33
CA SER A 443 -14.13 -6.13 -12.10
C SER A 443 -15.35 -5.23 -12.34
N PHE A 444 -15.19 -4.13 -13.08
CA PHE A 444 -16.28 -3.21 -13.41
C PHE A 444 -17.36 -3.90 -14.25
N TRP A 445 -16.99 -4.43 -15.41
CA TRP A 445 -17.97 -4.98 -16.36
C TRP A 445 -18.64 -6.24 -15.82
N HIS A 446 -17.90 -7.05 -15.06
CA HIS A 446 -18.47 -8.22 -14.40
C HIS A 446 -19.45 -7.79 -13.32
N GLY A 447 -19.02 -6.87 -12.47
CA GLY A 447 -19.80 -6.37 -11.35
C GLY A 447 -21.09 -5.65 -11.76
N VAL A 448 -21.07 -4.83 -12.81
CA VAL A 448 -22.29 -4.20 -13.37
C VAL A 448 -23.26 -5.24 -13.91
N GLY A 449 -22.75 -6.27 -14.61
CA GLY A 449 -23.58 -7.39 -15.08
C GLY A 449 -24.22 -8.18 -13.94
N LEU A 450 -23.46 -8.46 -12.87
CA LEU A 450 -23.97 -9.11 -11.67
C LEU A 450 -25.01 -8.26 -10.95
N THR A 451 -24.79 -6.94 -10.80
CA THR A 451 -25.79 -6.04 -10.22
C THR A 451 -27.10 -6.10 -11.00
N ALA A 452 -27.05 -6.00 -12.33
CA ALA A 452 -28.25 -6.12 -13.16
C ALA A 452 -28.95 -7.47 -12.99
N TRP A 453 -28.19 -8.56 -12.89
CA TRP A 453 -28.73 -9.89 -12.62
C TRP A 453 -29.40 -9.96 -11.23
N PHE A 454 -28.72 -9.53 -10.17
CA PHE A 454 -29.25 -9.60 -8.81
C PHE A 454 -30.45 -8.68 -8.56
N VAL A 455 -30.55 -7.55 -9.27
CA VAL A 455 -31.76 -6.69 -9.25
C VAL A 455 -32.98 -7.40 -9.86
N CYS A 456 -32.77 -8.24 -10.88
CA CYS A 456 -33.85 -8.86 -11.63
C CYS A 456 -34.16 -10.30 -11.24
N ALA A 457 -33.20 -11.08 -10.72
CA ALA A 457 -33.32 -12.52 -10.58
C ALA A 457 -32.77 -13.11 -9.27
N GLY A 458 -31.98 -12.37 -8.49
CA GLY A 458 -31.28 -12.91 -7.33
C GLY A 458 -31.77 -12.33 -6.00
N PRO A 459 -31.29 -12.87 -4.86
CA PRO A 459 -31.92 -12.58 -3.57
C PRO A 459 -31.71 -11.15 -3.09
N SER A 460 -30.56 -10.55 -3.36
CA SER A 460 -30.31 -9.13 -3.12
C SER A 460 -29.12 -8.66 -3.93
N SER A 461 -29.22 -7.49 -4.54
CA SER A 461 -28.05 -6.81 -5.13
C SER A 461 -27.24 -6.10 -4.05
N ARG A 462 -25.91 -6.02 -4.22
CA ARG A 462 -25.01 -5.25 -3.36
C ARG A 462 -25.25 -3.74 -3.46
N THR A 463 -25.75 -3.27 -4.61
CA THR A 463 -26.06 -1.87 -4.88
C THR A 463 -27.27 -1.75 -5.82
N PRO A 464 -28.14 -0.73 -5.66
CA PRO A 464 -29.15 -0.40 -6.67
C PRO A 464 -28.51 0.14 -7.97
N LEU A 465 -29.29 0.20 -9.06
CA LEU A 465 -28.81 0.67 -10.37
C LEU A 465 -28.38 2.14 -10.33
N ASN A 466 -29.17 3.00 -9.68
CA ASN A 466 -28.82 4.42 -9.48
C ASN A 466 -27.56 4.64 -8.59
N GLY A 467 -27.18 3.64 -7.79
CA GLY A 467 -25.99 3.66 -6.94
C GLY A 467 -24.72 3.17 -7.64
N LEU A 468 -24.82 2.59 -8.85
CA LEU A 468 -23.70 1.96 -9.56
C LEU A 468 -22.51 2.91 -9.78
N ARG A 469 -22.80 4.17 -10.14
CA ARG A 469 -21.74 5.16 -10.42
C ARG A 469 -20.90 5.44 -9.20
N GLY A 470 -21.53 5.66 -8.04
CA GLY A 470 -20.83 5.86 -6.77
C GLY A 470 -20.14 4.57 -6.29
N TYR A 471 -20.81 3.42 -6.41
CA TYR A 471 -20.24 2.14 -6.00
C TYR A 471 -18.94 1.79 -6.74
N TYR A 472 -18.86 2.11 -8.04
CA TYR A 472 -17.68 1.85 -8.88
C TYR A 472 -16.78 3.08 -9.07
N GLU A 473 -16.97 4.18 -8.36
CA GLU A 473 -16.25 5.44 -8.55
C GLU A 473 -14.73 5.25 -8.67
N ARG A 474 -14.13 4.49 -7.74
CA ARG A 474 -12.72 4.10 -7.79
C ARG A 474 -12.32 3.48 -9.13
N THR A 475 -13.08 2.49 -9.56
CA THR A 475 -12.77 1.71 -10.76
C THR A 475 -12.91 2.59 -12.01
N LEU A 476 -13.86 3.52 -11.99
CA LEU A 476 -14.07 4.50 -13.06
C LEU A 476 -12.91 5.50 -13.15
N THR A 477 -12.42 6.00 -12.02
CA THR A 477 -11.25 6.89 -11.94
C THR A 477 -9.99 6.20 -12.45
N GLU A 478 -9.73 4.97 -12.03
CA GLU A 478 -8.60 4.16 -12.52
C GLU A 478 -8.64 3.98 -14.05
N LEU A 479 -9.81 3.63 -14.60
CA LEU A 479 -10.00 3.48 -16.05
C LEU A 479 -9.84 4.79 -16.82
N ALA A 480 -10.27 5.92 -16.23
CA ALA A 480 -10.12 7.25 -16.83
C ALA A 480 -8.66 7.71 -16.84
N VAL A 481 -7.90 7.48 -15.77
CA VAL A 481 -6.45 7.79 -15.68
C VAL A 481 -5.66 6.98 -16.73
N MET A 482 -6.07 5.74 -17.00
CA MET A 482 -5.51 4.92 -18.08
C MET A 482 -5.96 5.34 -19.50
N GLY A 483 -6.74 6.41 -19.65
CA GLY A 483 -7.24 6.88 -20.95
C GLY A 483 -8.36 6.01 -21.55
N THR A 484 -9.01 5.18 -20.73
CA THR A 484 -10.04 4.20 -21.15
C THR A 484 -11.37 4.38 -20.41
N PRO A 485 -11.94 5.61 -20.38
CA PRO A 485 -13.08 5.92 -19.53
C PRO A 485 -14.34 5.15 -19.92
N ILE A 486 -15.20 4.87 -18.94
CA ILE A 486 -16.57 4.40 -19.17
C ILE A 486 -17.44 5.61 -19.51
N HIS A 487 -18.23 5.51 -20.58
CA HIS A 487 -19.07 6.62 -21.02
C HIS A 487 -20.22 6.88 -20.01
N PRO A 488 -20.47 8.14 -19.58
CA PRO A 488 -21.50 8.45 -18.58
C PRO A 488 -22.91 7.99 -18.95
N SER A 489 -23.23 7.95 -20.25
CA SER A 489 -24.56 7.52 -20.71
C SER A 489 -24.91 6.08 -20.36
N LEU A 490 -23.94 5.21 -20.02
CA LEU A 490 -24.26 3.88 -19.47
C LEU A 490 -25.13 4.01 -18.21
N PHE A 491 -24.78 4.92 -17.30
CA PHE A 491 -25.49 5.09 -16.03
C PHE A 491 -26.85 5.73 -16.24
N GLU A 492 -26.92 6.76 -17.09
CA GLU A 492 -28.17 7.44 -17.46
C GLU A 492 -29.18 6.46 -18.08
N GLU A 493 -28.71 5.60 -18.99
CA GLU A 493 -29.57 4.61 -19.65
C GLU A 493 -30.01 3.50 -18.68
N LEU A 494 -29.15 3.07 -17.75
CA LEU A 494 -29.51 2.08 -16.73
C LEU A 494 -30.53 2.64 -15.72
N GLU A 495 -30.38 3.89 -15.30
CA GLU A 495 -31.33 4.59 -14.43
C GLU A 495 -32.69 4.76 -15.11
N GLN A 496 -32.71 5.13 -16.39
CA GLN A 496 -33.94 5.19 -17.17
C GLN A 496 -34.61 3.82 -17.33
N ALA A 497 -33.81 2.79 -17.61
CA ALA A 497 -34.29 1.42 -17.78
C ALA A 497 -34.87 0.82 -16.48
N GLU A 498 -34.46 1.31 -15.31
CA GLU A 498 -35.01 0.88 -14.02
C GLU A 498 -36.53 1.12 -13.92
N ASN A 499 -37.04 2.17 -14.57
CA ASN A 499 -38.48 2.48 -14.64
C ASN A 499 -39.25 1.55 -15.59
N LEU A 500 -38.56 0.80 -16.45
CA LEU A 500 -39.15 -0.16 -17.38
C LEU A 500 -39.20 -1.58 -16.82
N LEU A 501 -38.58 -1.82 -15.66
CA LEU A 501 -38.60 -3.13 -15.01
C LEU A 501 -39.96 -3.40 -14.37
N GLY A 502 -40.35 -4.67 -14.34
CA GLY A 502 -41.58 -5.13 -13.71
C GLY A 502 -41.64 -4.83 -12.20
N PRO A 503 -42.83 -4.98 -11.59
CA PRO A 503 -42.99 -4.81 -10.15
C PRO A 503 -42.10 -5.79 -9.37
N PRO A 504 -41.65 -5.44 -8.16
CA PRO A 504 -40.94 -6.37 -7.29
C PRO A 504 -41.81 -7.59 -6.94
N GLU A 505 -41.26 -8.78 -7.17
CA GLU A 505 -41.84 -10.06 -6.79
C GLU A 505 -40.99 -10.69 -5.68
N GLU A 506 -41.62 -11.18 -4.62
CA GLU A 506 -40.90 -11.83 -3.51
C GLU A 506 -40.35 -13.21 -3.92
N LEU A 507 -39.10 -13.47 -3.54
CA LEU A 507 -38.46 -14.76 -3.73
C LEU A 507 -38.84 -15.72 -2.59
N ILE A 508 -39.58 -16.77 -2.94
CA ILE A 508 -39.95 -17.85 -2.02
C ILE A 508 -38.75 -18.80 -1.87
N GLN A 509 -38.18 -18.89 -0.67
CA GLN A 509 -37.03 -19.75 -0.39
C GLN A 509 -37.44 -21.22 -0.23
N HIS A 510 -38.59 -21.48 0.38
CA HIS A 510 -39.12 -22.81 0.63
C HIS A 510 -40.64 -22.76 0.70
N GLU A 511 -41.32 -23.70 0.02
CA GLU A 511 -42.77 -23.90 0.14
C GLU A 511 -43.00 -25.34 0.58
N GLU A 512 -43.48 -25.51 1.82
CA GLU A 512 -43.85 -26.81 2.36
C GLU A 512 -45.37 -26.91 2.40
N GLN A 513 -45.93 -27.94 1.78
CA GLN A 513 -47.36 -28.22 1.83
C GLN A 513 -47.62 -29.31 2.86
N VAL A 514 -48.30 -28.96 3.95
CA VAL A 514 -48.71 -29.92 4.97
C VAL A 514 -50.18 -30.29 4.72
N GLN A 515 -50.41 -31.56 4.41
CA GLN A 515 -51.75 -32.13 4.25
C GLN A 515 -52.35 -32.40 5.64
N MET A 516 -53.48 -31.80 5.95
CA MET A 516 -54.28 -32.10 7.15
C MET A 516 -55.63 -32.72 6.76
N SER A 517 -56.34 -33.28 7.74
CA SER A 517 -57.63 -33.97 7.55
C SER A 517 -58.72 -33.09 6.92
N ASP A 518 -58.57 -31.76 7.03
CA ASP A 518 -59.61 -30.78 6.68
C ASP A 518 -59.14 -29.80 5.58
N GLY A 519 -57.94 -30.00 5.00
CA GLY A 519 -57.38 -29.14 3.96
C GLY A 519 -55.85 -29.16 3.87
N VAL A 520 -55.30 -28.39 2.92
CA VAL A 520 -53.85 -28.22 2.72
C VAL A 520 -53.42 -26.85 3.24
N ILE A 521 -52.42 -26.80 4.11
CA ILE A 521 -51.75 -25.55 4.50
C ILE A 521 -50.41 -25.49 3.78
N ALA A 522 -50.20 -24.45 2.97
CA ALA A 522 -48.90 -24.14 2.38
C ALA A 522 -48.16 -23.15 3.29
N ILE A 523 -47.04 -23.58 3.85
CA ILE A 523 -46.12 -22.73 4.62
C ILE A 523 -45.05 -22.23 3.65
N ARG A 524 -45.09 -20.93 3.34
CA ARG A 524 -44.11 -20.25 2.49
C ARG A 524 -43.11 -19.50 3.36
N PHE A 525 -41.85 -19.87 3.27
CA PHE A 525 -40.75 -19.13 3.87
C PHE A 525 -40.30 -18.04 2.89
N ILE A 526 -40.72 -16.82 3.18
CA ILE A 526 -40.36 -15.61 2.44
C ILE A 526 -39.19 -14.97 3.20
N GLY A 527 -38.01 -14.97 2.58
CA GLY A 527 -36.77 -14.48 3.19
C GLY A 527 -35.61 -14.33 2.22
N GLY A 528 -35.84 -14.61 0.94
CA GLY A 528 -34.84 -14.58 -0.11
C GLY A 528 -34.81 -13.27 -0.90
N GLY A 529 -35.46 -12.20 -0.43
CA GLY A 529 -35.51 -10.88 -1.09
C GLY A 529 -36.43 -10.80 -2.31
N GLN A 530 -36.13 -9.90 -3.26
CA GLN A 530 -37.05 -9.52 -4.34
C GLN A 530 -36.41 -9.65 -5.73
N ARG A 531 -37.23 -10.00 -6.73
CA ARG A 531 -36.86 -10.05 -8.15
C ARG A 531 -37.75 -9.12 -8.99
N ARG A 532 -37.33 -8.75 -10.20
CA ARG A 532 -38.08 -7.88 -11.12
C ARG A 532 -37.93 -8.36 -12.56
N ALA A 533 -39.02 -8.41 -13.32
CA ALA A 533 -38.95 -8.69 -14.75
C ALA A 533 -38.17 -7.60 -15.51
N GLY A 534 -37.50 -7.97 -16.61
CA GLY A 534 -36.80 -7.02 -17.49
C GLY A 534 -35.27 -7.09 -17.49
N PHE A 535 -34.66 -8.18 -16.99
CA PHE A 535 -33.21 -8.38 -17.00
C PHE A 535 -32.58 -8.16 -18.38
N GLU A 536 -33.22 -8.66 -19.45
CA GLU A 536 -32.73 -8.57 -20.81
C GLU A 536 -32.57 -7.10 -21.27
N ILE A 537 -33.40 -6.17 -20.78
CA ILE A 537 -33.27 -4.73 -21.07
C ILE A 537 -31.94 -4.22 -20.52
N LEU A 538 -31.65 -4.50 -19.26
CA LEU A 538 -30.41 -4.09 -18.60
C LEU A 538 -29.19 -4.75 -19.26
N ARG A 539 -29.26 -6.06 -19.51
CA ARG A 539 -28.21 -6.83 -20.18
C ARG A 539 -27.86 -6.24 -21.54
N ASP A 540 -28.85 -5.86 -22.34
CA ASP A 540 -28.63 -5.36 -23.70
C ASP A 540 -27.99 -3.96 -23.68
N ILE A 541 -28.38 -3.11 -22.74
CA ILE A 541 -27.71 -1.81 -22.49
C ILE A 541 -26.23 -2.05 -22.11
N ILE A 542 -25.98 -2.89 -21.09
CA ILE A 542 -24.62 -3.19 -20.61
C ILE A 542 -23.78 -3.80 -21.72
N THR A 543 -24.33 -4.74 -22.48
CA THR A 543 -23.63 -5.43 -23.57
C THR A 543 -23.22 -4.46 -24.68
N ARG A 544 -24.12 -3.56 -25.10
CA ARG A 544 -23.79 -2.53 -26.09
C ARG A 544 -22.66 -1.63 -25.61
N HIS A 545 -22.73 -1.16 -24.36
CA HIS A 545 -21.70 -0.29 -23.78
C HIS A 545 -20.36 -1.02 -23.59
N ARG A 546 -20.38 -2.26 -23.10
CA ARG A 546 -19.18 -3.09 -22.95
C ARG A 546 -18.50 -3.35 -24.28
N ARG A 547 -19.25 -3.70 -25.32
CA ARG A 547 -18.71 -3.90 -26.67
C ARG A 547 -18.18 -2.61 -27.28
N GLY A 548 -18.89 -1.49 -27.09
CA GLY A 548 -18.44 -0.17 -27.51
C GLY A 548 -17.11 0.23 -26.85
N TRP A 549 -16.98 0.01 -25.54
CA TRP A 549 -15.74 0.21 -24.81
C TRP A 549 -14.64 -0.74 -25.31
N SER A 550 -14.94 -2.02 -25.47
CA SER A 550 -13.96 -3.03 -25.91
C SER A 550 -13.37 -2.70 -27.28
N ASN A 551 -14.23 -2.36 -28.24
CA ASN A 551 -13.80 -2.00 -29.60
C ASN A 551 -12.94 -0.74 -29.64
N ARG A 552 -13.14 0.18 -28.70
CA ARG A 552 -12.42 1.45 -28.68
C ARG A 552 -11.14 1.39 -27.85
N TYR A 553 -11.15 0.65 -26.74
CA TYR A 553 -10.16 0.80 -25.68
C TYR A 553 -9.48 -0.50 -25.26
N LEU A 554 -9.96 -1.70 -25.59
CA LEU A 554 -9.39 -2.94 -25.02
C LEU A 554 -7.90 -3.10 -25.35
N ASP A 555 -7.50 -2.77 -26.58
CA ASP A 555 -6.09 -2.89 -27.00
C ASP A 555 -5.18 -1.89 -26.30
N SER A 556 -5.57 -0.61 -26.27
CA SER A 556 -4.82 0.43 -25.55
C SER A 556 -4.82 0.17 -24.04
N TYR A 557 -5.92 -0.36 -23.50
CA TYR A 557 -6.05 -0.74 -22.10
C TYR A 557 -5.02 -1.81 -21.73
N LEU A 558 -5.00 -2.94 -22.45
CA LEU A 558 -4.05 -4.02 -22.18
C LEU A 558 -2.60 -3.57 -22.34
N GLN A 559 -2.33 -2.71 -23.33
CA GLN A 559 -1.02 -2.10 -23.53
C GLN A 559 -0.61 -1.24 -22.33
N GLU A 560 -1.50 -0.38 -21.86
CA GLU A 560 -1.25 0.50 -20.72
C GLU A 560 -1.08 -0.31 -19.42
N ARG A 561 -1.86 -1.39 -19.22
CA ARG A 561 -1.77 -2.27 -18.04
C ARG A 561 -0.37 -2.82 -17.83
N TRP A 562 0.24 -3.43 -18.85
CA TRP A 562 1.60 -3.96 -18.69
C TRP A 562 2.64 -2.83 -18.67
N THR A 563 2.46 -1.77 -19.47
CA THR A 563 3.43 -0.66 -19.54
C THR A 563 3.56 0.05 -18.20
N GLN A 564 2.44 0.34 -17.53
CA GLN A 564 2.44 1.00 -16.22
C GLN A 564 3.08 0.12 -15.13
N GLU A 565 2.78 -1.18 -15.11
CA GLU A 565 3.37 -2.09 -14.12
C GLU A 565 4.88 -2.23 -14.28
N LEU A 566 5.36 -2.41 -15.52
CA LEU A 566 6.80 -2.47 -15.80
C LEU A 566 7.49 -1.13 -15.52
N ALA A 567 6.84 -0.01 -15.85
CA ALA A 567 7.34 1.33 -15.53
C ALA A 567 7.41 1.58 -14.02
N ALA A 568 6.46 1.07 -13.23
CA ALA A 568 6.52 1.17 -11.78
C ALA A 568 7.72 0.39 -11.22
N VAL A 569 7.95 -0.84 -11.68
CA VAL A 569 9.11 -1.66 -11.27
C VAL A 569 10.43 -1.00 -11.66
N ALA A 570 10.56 -0.53 -12.91
CA ALA A 570 11.78 0.12 -13.39
C ALA A 570 12.07 1.43 -12.64
N ARG A 571 11.05 2.26 -12.39
CA ARG A 571 11.19 3.48 -11.58
C ARG A 571 11.63 3.18 -10.16
N GLU A 572 11.03 2.19 -9.50
CA GLU A 572 11.42 1.81 -8.13
C GLU A 572 12.85 1.24 -8.08
N LEU A 573 13.26 0.47 -9.09
CA LEU A 573 14.63 -0.01 -9.24
C LEU A 573 15.62 1.17 -9.36
N HIS A 574 15.38 2.08 -10.32
CA HIS A 574 16.21 3.26 -10.55
C HIS A 574 16.27 4.16 -9.31
N ARG A 575 15.15 4.34 -8.60
CA ARG A 575 15.10 5.09 -7.34
C ARG A 575 16.01 4.47 -6.28
N ARG A 576 15.96 3.14 -6.11
CA ARG A 576 16.83 2.45 -5.15
C ARG A 576 18.31 2.54 -5.53
N ILE A 577 18.62 2.46 -6.82
CA ILE A 577 19.98 2.66 -7.33
C ILE A 577 20.44 4.10 -7.05
N ALA A 578 19.60 5.10 -7.30
CA ALA A 578 19.92 6.51 -7.02
C ALA A 578 20.25 6.74 -5.54
N VAL A 579 19.50 6.10 -4.63
CA VAL A 579 19.72 6.22 -3.18
C VAL A 579 20.95 5.44 -2.70
N ALA A 580 21.09 4.18 -3.13
CA ALA A 580 22.12 3.28 -2.61
C ALA A 580 23.44 3.32 -3.39
N ARG A 581 23.43 3.89 -4.60
CA ARG A 581 24.50 3.83 -5.61
C ARG A 581 24.93 2.40 -5.97
N LYS A 582 24.04 1.44 -5.74
CA LYS A 582 24.23 0.01 -6.00
C LYS A 582 22.90 -0.60 -6.38
N ALA A 583 22.93 -1.55 -7.31
CA ALA A 583 21.77 -2.37 -7.63
C ALA A 583 21.25 -3.06 -6.35
N PRO A 584 19.92 -3.11 -6.13
CA PRO A 584 19.35 -3.88 -5.05
C PRO A 584 19.73 -5.36 -5.23
N THR A 585 19.93 -6.06 -4.12
CA THR A 585 20.05 -7.52 -4.15
C THR A 585 18.78 -8.15 -4.74
N PHE A 586 18.88 -9.35 -5.31
CA PHE A 586 17.73 -10.04 -5.89
C PHE A 586 16.54 -10.18 -4.91
N ARG A 587 16.83 -10.43 -3.62
CA ARG A 587 15.80 -10.44 -2.55
C ARG A 587 15.18 -9.07 -2.30
N GLN A 588 15.93 -7.98 -2.46
CA GLN A 588 15.37 -6.62 -2.34
C GLN A 588 14.54 -6.24 -3.56
N PHE A 589 14.91 -6.71 -4.75
CA PHE A 589 14.14 -6.55 -5.98
C PHE A 589 12.78 -7.25 -5.88
N ALA A 590 12.80 -8.54 -5.54
CA ALA A 590 11.59 -9.37 -5.42
C ALA A 590 10.52 -8.79 -4.48
N LYS A 591 10.90 -7.97 -3.48
CA LYS A 591 9.96 -7.32 -2.57
C LYS A 591 9.00 -6.33 -3.24
N PHE A 592 9.36 -5.78 -4.40
CA PHE A 592 8.51 -4.80 -5.10
C PHE A 592 8.14 -5.23 -6.53
N SER A 593 8.75 -6.30 -7.06
CA SER A 593 8.51 -6.77 -8.42
C SER A 593 7.75 -8.11 -8.52
N ALA A 594 7.57 -8.83 -7.40
CA ALA A 594 6.93 -10.16 -7.43
C ALA A 594 5.52 -10.18 -8.04
N GLY A 595 4.68 -9.17 -7.77
CA GLY A 595 3.34 -9.08 -8.35
C GLY A 595 3.38 -8.97 -9.87
N THR A 596 4.14 -7.98 -10.39
CA THR A 596 4.36 -7.80 -11.83
C THR A 596 4.98 -9.02 -12.50
N ALA A 597 5.91 -9.70 -11.83
CA ALA A 597 6.48 -10.96 -12.33
C ALA A 597 5.43 -12.08 -12.39
N GLY A 598 4.55 -12.20 -11.40
CA GLY A 598 3.43 -13.13 -11.43
C GLY A 598 2.46 -12.83 -12.58
N HIS A 599 2.07 -11.56 -12.74
CA HIS A 599 1.14 -11.12 -13.77
C HIS A 599 1.67 -11.37 -15.19
N TRP A 600 2.93 -11.02 -15.46
CA TRP A 600 3.43 -10.91 -16.84
C TRP A 600 4.54 -11.89 -17.21
N PHE A 601 5.18 -12.54 -16.21
CA PHE A 601 6.37 -13.37 -16.41
C PHE A 601 6.31 -14.73 -15.69
N ASN A 602 5.13 -15.19 -15.24
CA ASN A 602 4.94 -16.49 -14.59
C ASN A 602 5.75 -16.65 -13.28
N GLY A 603 6.00 -15.54 -12.59
CA GLY A 603 6.89 -15.49 -11.43
C GLY A 603 8.39 -15.43 -11.76
N ASP A 604 8.79 -15.43 -13.03
CA ASP A 604 10.19 -15.31 -13.42
C ASP A 604 10.70 -13.86 -13.27
N LEU A 605 11.40 -13.63 -12.16
CA LEU A 605 12.04 -12.34 -11.88
C LEU A 605 13.23 -12.06 -12.80
N ALA A 606 13.93 -13.09 -13.30
CA ALA A 606 15.06 -12.90 -14.20
C ALA A 606 14.56 -12.42 -15.56
N ALA A 607 13.48 -13.00 -16.08
CA ALA A 607 12.82 -12.52 -17.29
C ALA A 607 12.34 -11.06 -17.15
N LEU A 608 11.80 -10.68 -15.99
CA LEU A 608 11.42 -9.29 -15.71
C LEU A 608 12.64 -8.35 -15.67
N TYR A 609 13.78 -8.78 -15.11
CA TYR A 609 15.04 -8.01 -15.14
C TYR A 609 15.46 -7.70 -16.57
N THR A 610 15.48 -8.73 -17.43
CA THR A 610 15.82 -8.58 -18.84
C THR A 610 14.84 -7.65 -19.57
N ALA A 611 13.53 -7.78 -19.29
CA ALA A 611 12.50 -6.96 -19.91
C ALA A 611 12.61 -5.47 -19.59
N ILE A 612 13.22 -5.09 -18.46
CA ILE A 612 13.48 -3.69 -18.09
C ILE A 612 14.91 -3.23 -18.43
N GLY A 613 15.67 -4.03 -19.18
CA GLY A 613 17.00 -3.66 -19.69
C GLY A 613 18.15 -3.90 -18.72
N GLU A 614 17.96 -4.72 -17.70
CA GLU A 614 18.93 -4.96 -16.62
C GLU A 614 19.50 -6.38 -16.71
N ASN A 615 20.76 -6.54 -16.26
CA ASN A 615 21.41 -7.84 -16.28
C ASN A 615 20.78 -8.78 -15.23
N ALA A 616 20.10 -9.81 -15.70
CA ALA A 616 19.43 -10.78 -14.85
C ALA A 616 20.43 -11.74 -14.17
N PRO A 617 20.17 -12.16 -12.92
CA PRO A 617 20.83 -13.32 -12.34
C PRO A 617 20.33 -14.62 -13.01
N ASP A 618 20.97 -15.75 -12.70
CA ASP A 618 20.56 -17.06 -13.21
C ASP A 618 19.06 -17.33 -13.01
N THR A 619 18.45 -17.95 -14.02
CA THR A 619 17.02 -18.24 -14.06
C THR A 619 16.58 -19.08 -12.88
N ALA A 620 15.44 -18.71 -12.29
CA ALA A 620 14.89 -19.43 -11.15
C ALA A 620 14.42 -20.83 -11.56
N SER A 621 14.78 -21.84 -10.76
CA SER A 621 14.29 -23.20 -10.97
C SER A 621 12.83 -23.32 -10.56
N ARG A 622 12.06 -24.11 -11.30
CA ARG A 622 10.67 -24.43 -10.98
C ARG A 622 10.54 -25.89 -10.57
N VAL A 623 9.97 -26.13 -9.38
CA VAL A 623 9.54 -27.46 -8.93
C VAL A 623 8.06 -27.38 -8.60
N ARG A 624 7.25 -28.24 -9.21
CA ARG A 624 5.80 -28.31 -8.97
C ARG A 624 5.50 -29.48 -8.03
N LEU A 625 5.19 -29.17 -6.79
CA LEU A 625 4.74 -30.12 -5.76
C LEU A 625 3.25 -29.95 -5.44
N LEU A 626 2.68 -28.75 -5.65
CA LEU A 626 1.26 -28.53 -5.41
C LEU A 626 0.42 -29.36 -6.41
N PRO A 627 -0.57 -30.15 -5.94
CA PRO A 627 -1.49 -30.87 -6.81
C PRO A 627 -2.20 -29.94 -7.80
N ARG A 628 -2.57 -30.47 -8.97
CA ARG A 628 -3.27 -29.67 -9.99
C ARG A 628 -4.64 -29.18 -9.51
N ASP A 629 -5.38 -30.04 -8.78
CA ASP A 629 -6.64 -29.65 -8.18
C ASP A 629 -6.41 -29.10 -6.76
N THR A 630 -6.12 -27.80 -6.70
CA THR A 630 -5.89 -27.06 -5.45
C THR A 630 -7.09 -27.18 -4.49
N ARG A 631 -8.31 -27.18 -5.02
CA ARG A 631 -9.52 -27.21 -4.20
C ARG A 631 -9.70 -28.57 -3.56
N GLN A 632 -9.61 -29.64 -4.35
CA GLN A 632 -9.69 -31.00 -3.83
C GLN A 632 -8.58 -31.24 -2.79
N PHE A 633 -7.38 -30.71 -3.03
CA PHE A 633 -6.29 -30.75 -2.05
C PHE A 633 -6.68 -30.07 -0.73
N ILE A 634 -7.22 -28.85 -0.76
CA ILE A 634 -7.69 -28.14 0.44
C ILE A 634 -8.80 -28.90 1.17
N GLU A 635 -9.81 -29.38 0.44
CA GLU A 635 -10.93 -30.15 1.02
C GLU A 635 -10.44 -31.45 1.66
N THR A 636 -9.46 -32.12 1.05
CA THR A 636 -8.86 -33.34 1.60
C THR A 636 -8.03 -33.04 2.85
N VAL A 637 -7.19 -32.00 2.85
CA VAL A 637 -6.45 -31.58 4.06
C VAL A 637 -7.44 -31.24 5.19
N TYR A 638 -8.54 -30.56 4.88
CA TYR A 638 -9.56 -30.24 5.87
C TYR A 638 -10.19 -31.50 6.48
N ALA A 639 -10.56 -32.48 5.65
CA ALA A 639 -11.09 -33.75 6.11
C ALA A 639 -10.07 -34.52 6.98
N GLU A 640 -8.79 -34.56 6.58
CA GLU A 640 -7.70 -35.21 7.33
C GLU A 640 -7.41 -34.54 8.67
N LEU A 641 -7.63 -33.23 8.80
CA LEU A 641 -7.59 -32.51 10.08
C LEU A 641 -8.82 -32.79 10.97
N GLY A 642 -9.74 -33.65 10.51
CA GLY A 642 -11.00 -33.96 11.19
C GLY A 642 -12.06 -32.87 11.02
N GLY A 643 -11.98 -32.08 9.95
CA GLY A 643 -13.01 -31.12 9.57
C GLY A 643 -14.31 -31.79 9.16
N ARG A 644 -15.44 -31.11 9.35
CA ARG A 644 -16.77 -31.53 8.88
C ARG A 644 -17.42 -30.46 8.02
N PRO A 645 -18.37 -30.80 7.12
CA PRO A 645 -19.14 -29.81 6.39
C PRO A 645 -19.70 -28.73 7.32
N TYR A 646 -19.69 -27.48 6.85
CA TYR A 646 -20.17 -26.36 7.66
C TYR A 646 -21.68 -26.51 7.92
N GLU A 647 -22.06 -26.44 9.20
CA GLU A 647 -23.45 -26.47 9.64
C GLU A 647 -23.76 -25.18 10.40
N GLU A 648 -24.66 -24.35 9.86
CA GLU A 648 -24.92 -23.01 10.38
C GLU A 648 -25.46 -23.02 11.83
N HIS A 649 -26.26 -24.04 12.16
CA HIS A 649 -26.81 -24.22 13.50
C HIS A 649 -25.73 -24.47 14.57
N LEU A 650 -24.54 -24.98 14.21
CA LEU A 650 -23.44 -25.21 15.15
C LEU A 650 -22.90 -23.89 15.72
N ARG A 651 -22.93 -22.78 14.96
CA ARG A 651 -22.52 -21.47 15.51
C ARG A 651 -23.38 -21.00 16.66
N ILE A 652 -24.64 -21.41 16.68
CA ILE A 652 -25.63 -21.04 17.69
C ILE A 652 -25.63 -22.04 18.85
N THR A 653 -25.50 -23.32 18.54
CA THR A 653 -25.66 -24.43 19.51
C THR A 653 -24.35 -24.87 20.18
N ASP A 654 -23.22 -24.82 19.47
CA ASP A 654 -21.89 -25.17 19.99
C ASP A 654 -20.80 -24.33 19.29
N PHE A 655 -20.66 -23.10 19.79
CA PHE A 655 -19.66 -22.15 19.29
C PHE A 655 -18.23 -22.69 19.36
N SER A 656 -17.90 -23.51 20.37
CA SER A 656 -16.55 -24.04 20.57
C SER A 656 -16.16 -25.02 19.46
N THR A 657 -17.08 -25.89 19.07
CA THR A 657 -16.89 -26.83 17.96
C THR A 657 -16.88 -26.10 16.62
N ALA A 658 -17.78 -25.13 16.43
CA ALA A 658 -17.79 -24.29 15.23
C ALA A 658 -16.47 -23.52 15.06
N ASP A 659 -15.91 -22.99 16.15
CA ASP A 659 -14.62 -22.29 16.10
C ASP A 659 -13.47 -23.24 15.76
N ARG A 660 -13.42 -24.44 16.34
CA ARG A 660 -12.41 -25.47 15.99
C ARG A 660 -12.44 -25.84 14.51
N TYR A 661 -13.62 -26.00 13.91
CA TYR A 661 -13.74 -26.24 12.47
C TYR A 661 -13.28 -25.05 11.64
N ARG A 662 -13.59 -23.82 12.06
CA ARG A 662 -13.07 -22.60 11.43
C ARG A 662 -11.53 -22.55 11.46
N GLN A 663 -10.90 -22.90 12.59
CA GLN A 663 -9.43 -22.95 12.70
C GLN A 663 -8.83 -23.96 11.70
N ARG A 664 -9.40 -25.16 11.63
CA ARG A 664 -8.96 -26.22 10.68
C ARG A 664 -9.18 -25.83 9.22
N ALA A 665 -10.31 -25.20 8.89
CA ALA A 665 -10.60 -24.68 7.56
C ALA A 665 -9.53 -23.66 7.11
N ARG A 666 -9.17 -22.73 8.00
CA ARG A 666 -8.10 -21.74 7.72
C ARG A 666 -6.74 -22.40 7.50
N LEU A 667 -6.40 -23.44 8.27
CA LEU A 667 -5.16 -24.21 8.09
C LEU A 667 -5.16 -25.02 6.78
N ALA A 668 -6.30 -25.61 6.42
CA ALA A 668 -6.46 -26.32 5.16
C ALA A 668 -6.28 -25.39 3.96
N THR A 669 -6.89 -24.20 3.94
CA THR A 669 -6.63 -23.19 2.90
C THR A 669 -5.15 -22.76 2.89
N ALA A 670 -4.52 -22.64 4.06
CA ALA A 670 -3.11 -22.27 4.18
C ALA A 670 -2.12 -23.36 3.72
N SER A 671 -2.58 -24.59 3.46
CA SER A 671 -1.73 -25.69 2.99
C SER A 671 -1.11 -25.42 1.62
N THR A 672 -1.80 -24.66 0.76
CA THR A 672 -1.25 -24.21 -0.53
C THR A 672 0.03 -23.41 -0.33
N ARG A 673 0.02 -22.46 0.61
CA ARG A 673 1.19 -21.69 1.01
C ARG A 673 2.29 -22.57 1.64
N TYR A 674 1.92 -23.59 2.42
CA TYR A 674 2.91 -24.53 2.96
C TYR A 674 3.68 -25.21 1.82
N VAL A 675 2.96 -25.72 0.81
CA VAL A 675 3.55 -26.40 -0.34
C VAL A 675 4.38 -25.44 -1.20
N GLN A 676 3.94 -24.21 -1.44
CA GLN A 676 4.77 -23.20 -2.11
C GLN A 676 6.09 -22.94 -1.38
N ILE A 677 6.07 -22.89 -0.05
CA ILE A 677 7.31 -22.73 0.73
C ILE A 677 8.18 -23.99 0.63
N PHE A 678 7.58 -25.17 0.60
CA PHE A 678 8.30 -26.42 0.35
C PHE A 678 9.00 -26.37 -1.01
N GLU A 679 8.27 -26.05 -2.09
CA GLU A 679 8.81 -25.90 -3.45
C GLU A 679 10.00 -24.93 -3.47
N ALA A 680 9.88 -23.79 -2.77
CA ALA A 680 10.94 -22.80 -2.69
C ALA A 680 12.17 -23.23 -1.88
N LEU A 681 11.99 -24.10 -0.87
CA LEU A 681 13.06 -24.57 0.01
C LEU A 681 13.70 -25.88 -0.45
N GLY A 682 13.01 -26.68 -1.26
CA GLY A 682 13.37 -28.05 -1.59
C GLY A 682 13.27 -29.02 -0.39
N ARG A 683 12.61 -28.61 0.70
CA ARG A 683 12.43 -29.40 1.93
C ARG A 683 11.17 -28.96 2.69
N PRO A 684 10.64 -29.78 3.62
CA PRO A 684 9.56 -29.37 4.51
C PRO A 684 9.93 -28.07 5.27
N PRO A 685 9.04 -27.07 5.30
CA PRO A 685 9.25 -25.85 6.06
C PRO A 685 9.17 -26.10 7.57
N LYS A 686 9.91 -25.32 8.35
CA LYS A 686 9.74 -25.25 9.81
C LYS A 686 8.52 -24.38 10.16
N HIS A 687 7.95 -24.58 11.36
CA HIS A 687 6.80 -23.78 11.83
C HIS A 687 7.06 -22.26 11.79
N THR A 688 8.30 -21.80 12.03
CA THR A 688 8.70 -20.38 11.93
C THR A 688 8.82 -19.88 10.49
N GLU A 689 9.15 -20.74 9.53
CA GLU A 689 9.26 -20.39 8.11
C GLU A 689 7.88 -20.22 7.47
N PHE A 690 6.95 -21.13 7.82
CA PHE A 690 5.52 -21.04 7.47
C PHE A 690 4.85 -19.84 8.17
N GLY A 691 5.29 -19.51 9.38
CA GLY A 691 4.67 -18.49 10.23
C GLY A 691 3.43 -19.04 10.93
N ALA A 692 3.55 -20.24 11.50
CA ALA A 692 2.48 -20.98 12.18
C ALA A 692 1.82 -20.19 13.32
N GLY A 693 2.55 -19.26 13.96
CA GLY A 693 1.99 -18.38 15.00
C GLY A 693 0.92 -17.39 14.54
N ARG A 694 0.62 -17.33 13.23
CA ARG A 694 -0.51 -16.56 12.67
C ARG A 694 -1.84 -17.31 12.69
N TYR A 695 -1.81 -18.59 13.04
CA TYR A 695 -2.97 -19.47 13.09
C TYR A 695 -3.24 -19.89 14.53
N GLU A 696 -4.50 -20.14 14.83
CA GLU A 696 -4.91 -20.72 16.10
C GLU A 696 -4.69 -22.25 16.09
N TRP A 697 -4.27 -22.80 17.24
CA TRP A 697 -3.92 -24.23 17.39
C TRP A 697 -4.67 -24.91 18.54
N ASP A 698 -5.74 -24.28 19.04
CA ASP A 698 -6.52 -24.77 20.19
C ASP A 698 -7.23 -26.08 19.86
N TRP A 699 -7.49 -26.34 18.57
CA TRP A 699 -8.05 -27.61 18.09
C TRP A 699 -7.15 -28.83 18.31
N ALA A 700 -5.87 -28.61 18.63
CA ALA A 700 -4.86 -29.65 18.86
C ALA A 700 -4.09 -29.44 20.17
N ASP A 701 -4.62 -28.67 21.12
CA ASP A 701 -3.95 -28.35 22.39
C ASP A 701 -2.56 -27.70 22.20
N GLY A 702 -2.43 -26.84 21.18
CA GLY A 702 -1.25 -26.01 20.93
C GLY A 702 -0.41 -26.41 19.71
N LEU A 703 0.52 -25.52 19.36
CA LEU A 703 1.34 -25.64 18.15
C LEU A 703 2.22 -26.89 18.13
N GLU A 704 2.77 -27.31 19.27
CA GLU A 704 3.70 -28.44 19.35
C GLU A 704 3.02 -29.76 18.96
N ASN A 705 1.76 -29.92 19.36
CA ASN A 705 0.93 -31.10 19.05
C ASN A 705 0.28 -30.99 17.67
N GLY A 706 -0.21 -29.80 17.31
CA GLY A 706 -0.91 -29.58 16.04
C GLY A 706 0.00 -29.57 14.81
N TRP A 707 1.25 -29.10 14.93
CA TRP A 707 2.16 -28.98 13.79
C TRP A 707 2.46 -30.33 13.11
N PRO A 708 2.83 -31.41 13.83
CA PRO A 708 3.01 -32.74 13.22
C PRO A 708 1.72 -33.32 12.61
N LEU A 709 0.56 -33.06 13.21
CA LEU A 709 -0.73 -33.47 12.65
C LEU A 709 -1.01 -32.77 11.32
N TYR A 710 -0.73 -31.47 11.25
CA TYR A 710 -0.88 -30.68 10.04
C TYR A 710 0.02 -31.15 8.89
N GLN A 711 1.29 -31.45 9.18
CA GLN A 711 2.20 -31.99 8.17
C GLN A 711 1.72 -33.35 7.63
N ARG A 712 1.25 -34.24 8.52
CA ARG A 712 0.68 -35.54 8.11
C ARG A 712 -0.56 -35.39 7.23
N ALA A 713 -1.46 -34.47 7.58
CA ALA A 713 -2.66 -34.20 6.79
C ALA A 713 -2.32 -33.72 5.37
N ILE A 714 -1.29 -32.87 5.22
CA ILE A 714 -0.80 -32.41 3.91
C ILE A 714 -0.27 -33.58 3.08
N THR A 715 0.58 -34.43 3.65
CA THR A 715 1.13 -35.58 2.95
C THR A 715 0.04 -36.60 2.58
N ALA A 716 -0.94 -36.82 3.47
CA ALA A 716 -2.08 -37.70 3.21
C ALA A 716 -2.96 -37.19 2.05
N ALA A 717 -3.11 -35.87 1.91
CA ALA A 717 -3.84 -35.24 0.82
C ALA A 717 -3.10 -35.22 -0.53
N GLY A 718 -1.95 -35.89 -0.65
CA GLY A 718 -1.14 -35.91 -1.87
C GLY A 718 -0.16 -34.73 -1.98
N GLY A 719 0.04 -33.99 -0.89
CA GLY A 719 1.15 -33.04 -0.76
C GLY A 719 2.50 -33.75 -0.50
N PRO A 720 3.62 -33.01 -0.60
CA PRO A 720 4.97 -33.53 -0.38
C PRO A 720 5.30 -33.85 1.08
#